data_AF-A0A8T9FTV8-F1
#
_entry.id   AF-A0A8T9FTV8-F1
#
_cell.length_a   1.000
_cell.length_b   1.000
_cell.length_c   1.000
_cell.angle_alpha   90.00
_cell.angle_beta   90.00
_cell.angle_gamma   90.00
#
_symmetry.space_group_name_H-M   'P 1'
#
loop_
_entity.id
_entity.type
_entity.pdbx_description
1 polymer ?
#
loop_
_entity_poly.entity_id
_entity_poly.type
_entity_poly.pdbx_seq_one_letter_code
_entity_poly.pdbx_strand_id
1 'polypeptide(L)'
;MVSSERTMLVSMARRLKMASKRDVRSIKHRQYAGSFCAEYLSGRQRAGKGRNIPAKTLIRFGITIQHSDGEIAAARLISDLEHTPGRTAIVGLCSGSHNISHDDFASLHRLDRYAIRPEKSFLRDFQPCIRDSISSYFQHEFGIGFPINPLKLDYLRNTRSRSIKDRKFKSYSALCVYYQNAHIDLWHFFFSDLFLYINKLLNIRSSWSLEDLEEACSICRYCGFDVFFAQTVLLRALSGDEIGREFCEGHLNEMVLTAGFRNLTIDVYWSALNGEVLNFESLDHSISDNPLEWILDILLYLYSAGDPADLLARLPVAYEHDTSVIYFVDWSRFRQWIEQSSRLLGPNLIFLSTVLTDELILQRFKFLFEDYWIGGATADLESYALYFRSQSYANTLRRAERSRFSDFLLSLVALPKQARRRTFTYLFRPTTIERLASILTPPITHRLTIEEEKKDEYIALSAQMAILNFAQARRIVSSDFIDQKREDIRTFMRNLRYADFKKRGMIRLNLYDIERDLERFFKAEGADYIGLLNHFGEVKPEMREAFADYVSEQVAYRICHKSKQAFDYILSNWLRHGWLYRPIENTVLEFTSKNPGFFKDNRIFLANLEQTVIAFNADALTIRRNTLFYRELKSNIREWLGELSSTRVVSNSLPLEDLARLAIDGLTRMLVDAQDAWKTHVRTEVLSEAARNVSRSVQQSQSIQYQQLLTGLARCVDETQKWIAVNARTGEGGKDFLFRALTKFEVENIAVGDVGRLDINFEVYSENKSTRMPKYDVKIPGQYLDVIVRLVDNTVQNAFRRSGMGQRTSFNFVLVVGREQLRLEIKNRFKTGVSTMRAGLEKLQASISRAASLSEEDLSRASRGEGGSGAAKIIYEFRQAFESGWTIAVDEKSLDSKWFSVIATLPISQASLIAPRS
;
A
#
# COMPACT_ATOMS: atom_id res chain seq x y z
N MET A 1 6.08 -51.27 -51.40
CA MET A 1 5.68 -49.88 -51.06
C MET A 1 6.33 -49.40 -49.74
N VAL A 2 7.66 -49.52 -49.58
CA VAL A 2 8.39 -49.00 -48.39
C VAL A 2 9.58 -48.10 -48.80
N SER A 3 9.81 -47.89 -50.10
CA SER A 3 10.93 -47.06 -50.58
C SER A 3 10.55 -45.60 -50.90
N SER A 4 9.26 -45.23 -51.01
CA SER A 4 8.85 -43.85 -51.33
C SER A 4 8.90 -42.91 -50.11
N GLU A 5 8.42 -43.36 -48.93
CA GLU A 5 8.41 -42.55 -47.71
C GLU A 5 9.81 -42.34 -47.12
N ARG A 6 10.67 -43.36 -47.18
CA ARG A 6 12.08 -43.24 -46.76
C ARG A 6 12.86 -42.28 -47.66
N THR A 7 12.57 -42.27 -48.97
CA THR A 7 13.19 -41.35 -49.93
C THR A 7 12.66 -39.91 -49.76
N MET A 8 11.39 -39.75 -49.38
CA MET A 8 10.78 -38.44 -49.08
C MET A 8 11.33 -37.83 -47.79
N LEU A 9 11.51 -38.63 -46.73
CA LEU A 9 12.13 -38.18 -45.46
C LEU A 9 13.62 -37.86 -45.62
N VAL A 10 14.37 -38.64 -46.40
CA VAL A 10 15.78 -38.36 -46.71
C VAL A 10 15.92 -37.12 -47.62
N SER A 11 14.95 -36.88 -48.52
CA SER A 11 14.85 -35.68 -49.35
C SER A 11 14.54 -34.42 -48.52
N MET A 12 13.59 -34.49 -47.58
CA MET A 12 13.28 -33.38 -46.66
C MET A 12 14.44 -33.07 -45.72
N ALA A 13 15.10 -34.09 -45.16
CA ALA A 13 16.28 -33.91 -44.31
C ALA A 13 17.47 -33.34 -45.09
N ARG A 14 17.68 -33.74 -46.35
CA ARG A 14 18.72 -33.14 -47.22
C ARG A 14 18.38 -31.71 -47.62
N ARG A 15 17.11 -31.37 -47.86
CA ARG A 15 16.68 -29.98 -48.16
C ARG A 15 16.83 -29.06 -46.94
N LEU A 16 16.50 -29.54 -45.73
CA LEU A 16 16.74 -28.82 -44.48
C LEU A 16 18.25 -28.65 -44.18
N LYS A 17 19.08 -29.64 -44.53
CA LYS A 17 20.55 -29.57 -44.43
C LYS A 17 21.20 -28.68 -45.50
N MET A 18 20.56 -28.50 -46.66
CA MET A 18 21.03 -27.56 -47.69
C MET A 18 20.58 -26.12 -47.38
N ALA A 19 19.43 -25.94 -46.74
CA ALA A 19 18.98 -24.64 -46.22
C ALA A 19 19.83 -24.14 -45.03
N SER A 20 20.56 -25.04 -44.33
CA SER A 20 21.41 -24.71 -43.19
C SER A 20 22.80 -24.12 -43.56
N LYS A 21 23.05 -23.77 -44.82
CA LYS A 21 24.34 -23.24 -45.31
C LYS A 21 24.40 -21.71 -45.48
N ARG A 22 23.42 -20.96 -44.98
CA ARG A 22 23.52 -19.48 -44.85
C ARG A 22 23.46 -19.10 -43.36
N ASP A 23 24.47 -18.35 -42.92
CA ASP A 23 24.62 -17.72 -41.59
C ASP A 23 23.29 -17.08 -41.14
N VAL A 24 22.80 -17.18 -39.89
CA VAL A 24 23.32 -16.50 -38.69
C VAL A 24 22.76 -17.18 -37.39
N ARG A 25 23.67 -17.59 -36.50
CA ARG A 25 23.65 -17.61 -35.00
C ARG A 25 22.58 -18.30 -34.12
N SER A 26 21.52 -19.00 -34.56
CA SER A 26 20.66 -19.77 -33.60
C SER A 26 20.21 -21.19 -33.98
N ILE A 27 20.83 -21.82 -34.97
CA ILE A 27 20.46 -23.18 -35.45
C ILE A 27 20.68 -24.28 -34.39
N LYS A 28 21.62 -24.12 -33.46
CA LYS A 28 21.92 -25.13 -32.43
C LYS A 28 20.72 -25.40 -31.50
N HIS A 29 20.04 -24.35 -31.01
CA HIS A 29 18.83 -24.49 -30.18
C HIS A 29 17.67 -25.22 -30.89
N ARG A 30 17.53 -25.05 -32.21
CA ARG A 30 16.49 -25.72 -33.02
C ARG A 30 16.79 -27.20 -33.29
N GLN A 31 18.08 -27.58 -33.32
CA GLN A 31 18.50 -28.98 -33.39
C GLN A 31 18.31 -29.70 -32.04
N TYR A 32 18.40 -28.98 -30.91
CA TYR A 32 18.33 -29.56 -29.57
C TYR A 32 16.93 -30.06 -29.17
N ALA A 33 15.86 -29.30 -29.46
CA ALA A 33 14.48 -29.77 -29.21
C ALA A 33 14.13 -31.03 -30.04
N GLY A 34 14.62 -31.08 -31.29
CA GLY A 34 14.51 -32.25 -32.17
C GLY A 34 15.34 -33.44 -31.68
N SER A 35 16.52 -33.20 -31.09
CA SER A 35 17.41 -34.21 -30.52
C SER A 35 16.84 -34.80 -29.23
N PHE A 36 16.36 -33.99 -28.30
CA PHE A 36 15.69 -34.43 -27.07
C PHE A 36 14.47 -35.30 -27.37
N CYS A 37 13.65 -34.86 -28.33
CA CYS A 37 12.50 -35.61 -28.82
C CYS A 37 12.89 -36.93 -29.53
N ALA A 38 14.08 -37.02 -30.13
CA ALA A 38 14.60 -38.22 -30.76
C ALA A 38 15.24 -39.17 -29.74
N GLU A 39 15.95 -38.65 -28.74
CA GLU A 39 16.54 -39.43 -27.65
C GLU A 39 15.46 -40.05 -26.76
N TYR A 40 14.43 -39.28 -26.37
CA TYR A 40 13.25 -39.77 -25.65
C TYR A 40 12.54 -40.91 -26.41
N LEU A 41 12.44 -40.81 -27.74
CA LEU A 41 11.86 -41.88 -28.57
C LEU A 41 12.82 -43.07 -28.77
N SER A 42 14.13 -42.84 -28.81
CA SER A 42 15.14 -43.89 -28.97
C SER A 42 15.37 -44.69 -27.67
N GLY A 43 15.21 -44.07 -26.49
CA GLY A 43 15.16 -44.73 -25.19
C GLY A 43 13.99 -45.72 -25.11
N ARG A 44 12.84 -45.37 -25.70
CA ARG A 44 11.69 -46.29 -25.88
C ARG A 44 11.98 -47.46 -26.83
N GLN A 45 12.80 -47.27 -27.88
CA GLN A 45 13.19 -48.36 -28.78
C GLN A 45 14.12 -49.38 -28.12
N ARG A 46 15.01 -48.94 -27.22
CA ARG A 46 15.93 -49.85 -26.51
C ARG A 46 15.23 -50.70 -25.45
N ALA A 47 14.17 -50.19 -24.83
CA ALA A 47 13.37 -50.91 -23.85
C ALA A 47 12.34 -51.89 -24.49
N GLY A 48 12.09 -51.78 -25.79
CA GLY A 48 11.00 -52.47 -26.49
C GLY A 48 11.41 -53.68 -27.33
N LYS A 49 12.10 -54.69 -26.78
CA LYS A 49 12.06 -56.03 -27.38
C LYS A 49 10.82 -56.75 -26.82
N GLY A 50 9.66 -56.56 -27.44
CA GLY A 50 8.54 -57.51 -27.22
C GLY A 50 7.10 -57.02 -27.29
N ARG A 51 6.79 -55.74 -27.52
CA ARG A 51 5.38 -55.32 -27.72
C ARG A 51 5.26 -54.32 -28.88
N ASN A 52 4.64 -54.78 -29.96
CA ASN A 52 4.17 -53.92 -31.06
C ASN A 52 3.07 -53.00 -30.51
N ILE A 53 3.41 -51.73 -30.28
CA ILE A 53 2.40 -50.69 -30.11
C ILE A 53 1.96 -50.29 -31.53
N PRO A 54 0.68 -50.43 -31.89
CA PRO A 54 0.22 -50.07 -33.23
C PRO A 54 0.47 -48.59 -33.49
N ALA A 55 0.92 -48.26 -34.70
CA ALA A 55 1.27 -46.92 -35.18
C ALA A 55 0.10 -45.88 -35.17
N LYS A 56 -1.02 -46.19 -34.51
CA LYS A 56 -2.19 -45.31 -34.37
C LYS A 56 -1.99 -44.15 -33.37
N THR A 57 -0.86 -44.10 -32.65
CA THR A 57 -0.68 -43.16 -31.52
C THR A 57 0.47 -42.17 -31.69
N LEU A 58 0.93 -41.87 -32.91
CA LEU A 58 1.93 -40.81 -33.09
C LEU A 58 1.87 -40.18 -34.49
N ILE A 59 1.34 -38.96 -34.59
CA ILE A 59 1.57 -38.07 -35.72
C ILE A 59 2.12 -36.76 -35.14
N ARG A 60 3.31 -36.33 -35.58
CA ARG A 60 3.98 -35.10 -35.12
C ARG A 60 4.09 -34.10 -36.28
N PHE A 61 3.71 -32.84 -36.04
CA PHE A 61 4.07 -31.69 -36.86
C PHE A 61 4.77 -30.64 -35.98
N GLY A 62 5.82 -30.01 -36.52
CA GLY A 62 6.41 -28.80 -35.96
C GLY A 62 6.12 -27.63 -36.90
N ILE A 63 5.46 -26.59 -36.41
CA ILE A 63 5.22 -25.36 -37.19
C ILE A 63 6.17 -24.29 -36.68
N THR A 64 6.93 -23.69 -37.61
CA THR A 64 7.79 -22.53 -37.32
C THR A 64 7.02 -21.28 -37.70
N ILE A 65 6.67 -20.43 -36.75
CA ILE A 65 5.97 -19.16 -37.03
C ILE A 65 7.03 -18.11 -37.32
N GLN A 66 7.18 -17.75 -38.60
CA GLN A 66 8.06 -16.67 -39.03
C GLN A 66 7.29 -15.45 -39.59
N HIS A 67 6.00 -15.55 -39.90
CA HIS A 67 5.17 -14.46 -40.45
C HIS A 67 3.69 -14.61 -40.08
N SER A 68 2.90 -13.54 -40.31
CA SER A 68 1.46 -13.36 -40.02
C SER A 68 0.52 -14.47 -40.54
N ASP A 69 0.97 -15.31 -41.47
CA ASP A 69 0.19 -16.47 -41.94
C ASP A 69 0.26 -17.69 -40.99
N GLY A 70 1.14 -17.66 -39.98
CA GLY A 70 1.34 -18.76 -39.03
C GLY A 70 0.19 -18.95 -38.04
N GLU A 71 -0.51 -17.87 -37.66
CA GLU A 71 -1.69 -17.94 -36.79
C GLU A 71 -2.89 -18.57 -37.50
N ILE A 72 -3.08 -18.27 -38.79
CA ILE A 72 -4.13 -18.85 -39.63
C ILE A 72 -3.89 -20.36 -39.82
N ALA A 73 -2.63 -20.76 -40.02
CA ALA A 73 -2.24 -22.16 -40.11
C ALA A 73 -2.41 -22.91 -38.78
N ALA A 74 -2.08 -22.28 -37.65
CA ALA A 74 -2.30 -22.84 -36.31
C ALA A 74 -3.80 -22.98 -36.00
N ALA A 75 -4.61 -21.97 -36.32
CA ALA A 75 -6.06 -21.98 -36.12
C ALA A 75 -6.76 -23.07 -36.97
N ARG A 76 -6.34 -23.25 -38.24
CA ARG A 76 -6.83 -24.37 -39.08
C ARG A 76 -6.46 -25.73 -38.51
N LEU A 77 -5.22 -25.91 -38.05
CA LEU A 77 -4.78 -27.18 -37.47
C LEU A 77 -5.52 -27.52 -36.17
N ILE A 78 -5.74 -26.51 -35.31
CA ILE A 78 -6.53 -26.65 -34.08
C ILE A 78 -7.98 -27.03 -34.43
N SER A 79 -8.57 -26.38 -35.43
CA SER A 79 -9.90 -26.70 -35.93
C SER A 79 -9.99 -28.15 -36.46
N ASP A 80 -9.01 -28.60 -37.25
CA ASP A 80 -8.96 -29.98 -37.78
C ASP A 80 -8.79 -31.04 -36.67
N LEU A 81 -8.05 -30.71 -35.60
CA LEU A 81 -7.86 -31.57 -34.42
C LEU A 81 -9.13 -31.67 -33.57
N GLU A 82 -9.89 -30.58 -33.42
CA GLU A 82 -11.18 -30.56 -32.72
C GLU A 82 -12.25 -31.44 -33.40
N HIS A 83 -12.13 -31.67 -34.71
CA HIS A 83 -13.11 -32.44 -35.50
C HIS A 83 -12.76 -33.94 -35.65
N THR A 84 -11.68 -34.42 -35.01
CA THR A 84 -11.23 -35.82 -35.13
C THR A 84 -11.07 -36.51 -33.75
N PRO A 85 -12.15 -37.06 -33.15
CA PRO A 85 -12.08 -37.65 -31.81
C PRO A 85 -11.20 -38.91 -31.76
N GLY A 86 -10.32 -39.03 -30.77
CA GLY A 86 -9.63 -40.29 -30.42
C GLY A 86 -8.17 -40.45 -30.84
N ARG A 87 -7.44 -39.37 -31.18
CA ARG A 87 -5.99 -39.41 -31.43
C ARG A 87 -5.25 -38.45 -30.49
N THR A 88 -4.24 -38.97 -29.77
CA THR A 88 -3.32 -38.15 -28.96
C THR A 88 -2.31 -37.45 -29.89
N ALA A 89 -2.33 -36.12 -29.94
CA ALA A 89 -1.37 -35.33 -30.71
C ALA A 89 -0.44 -34.56 -29.75
N ILE A 90 0.84 -34.43 -30.13
CA ILE A 90 1.80 -33.52 -29.45
C ILE A 90 2.17 -32.46 -30.48
N VAL A 91 1.77 -31.21 -30.23
CA VAL A 91 2.08 -30.06 -31.08
C VAL A 91 3.24 -29.29 -30.47
N GLY A 92 4.34 -29.14 -31.21
CA GLY A 92 5.46 -28.27 -30.83
C GLY A 92 5.50 -27.03 -31.71
N LEU A 93 5.42 -25.85 -31.12
CA LEU A 93 5.57 -24.57 -31.82
C LEU A 93 6.93 -23.95 -31.53
N CYS A 94 7.54 -23.39 -32.56
CA CYS A 94 8.76 -22.60 -32.44
C CYS A 94 8.49 -21.21 -33.00
N SER A 95 8.39 -20.21 -32.11
CA SER A 95 8.39 -18.79 -32.50
C SER A 95 9.83 -18.34 -32.76
N GLY A 96 10.04 -17.63 -33.87
CA GLY A 96 11.34 -17.11 -34.28
C GLY A 96 11.67 -15.71 -33.75
N SER A 97 10.77 -15.03 -33.03
CA SER A 97 10.99 -13.67 -32.52
C SER A 97 11.34 -13.69 -31.02
N HIS A 98 12.38 -12.94 -30.64
CA HIS A 98 12.76 -12.69 -29.25
C HIS A 98 11.77 -11.78 -28.49
N ASN A 99 10.71 -11.31 -29.16
CA ASN A 99 9.61 -10.57 -28.56
C ASN A 99 8.33 -11.37 -28.78
N ILE A 100 7.88 -12.03 -27.71
CA ILE A 100 6.56 -12.66 -27.60
C ILE A 100 5.62 -11.54 -27.16
N SER A 101 4.62 -11.23 -27.98
CA SER A 101 3.57 -10.26 -27.62
C SER A 101 2.62 -10.85 -26.57
N HIS A 102 1.86 -10.01 -25.87
CA HIS A 102 0.91 -10.46 -24.84
C HIS A 102 -0.19 -11.37 -25.44
N ASP A 103 -0.47 -11.24 -26.73
CA ASP A 103 -1.44 -12.06 -27.49
C ASP A 103 -0.89 -13.45 -27.86
N ASP A 104 0.41 -13.56 -28.12
CA ASP A 104 1.10 -14.86 -28.28
C ASP A 104 0.99 -15.72 -27.01
N PHE A 105 0.93 -15.08 -25.84
CA PHE A 105 0.74 -15.73 -24.54
C PHE A 105 -0.67 -16.33 -24.38
N ALA A 106 -1.70 -15.67 -24.90
CA ALA A 106 -3.09 -16.16 -24.87
C ALA A 106 -3.28 -17.36 -25.82
N SER A 107 -2.59 -17.35 -26.97
CA SER A 107 -2.55 -18.47 -27.90
C SER A 107 -1.80 -19.67 -27.32
N LEU A 108 -0.66 -19.46 -26.64
CA LEU A 108 0.07 -20.49 -25.89
C LEU A 108 -0.78 -21.09 -24.75
N HIS A 109 -1.53 -20.28 -24.00
CA HIS A 109 -2.45 -20.76 -22.96
C HIS A 109 -3.61 -21.61 -23.51
N ARG A 110 -4.05 -21.37 -24.75
CA ARG A 110 -5.03 -22.23 -25.44
C ARG A 110 -4.42 -23.55 -25.93
N LEU A 111 -3.14 -23.56 -26.28
CA LEU A 111 -2.38 -24.76 -26.67
C LEU A 111 -2.01 -25.65 -25.48
N ASP A 112 -1.79 -25.08 -24.29
CA ASP A 112 -1.60 -25.80 -23.02
C ASP A 112 -2.76 -26.78 -22.74
N ARG A 113 -3.99 -26.45 -23.19
CA ARG A 113 -5.15 -27.35 -23.08
C ARG A 113 -5.03 -28.64 -23.91
N TYR A 114 -4.18 -28.64 -24.94
CA TYR A 114 -4.05 -29.73 -25.91
C TYR A 114 -2.65 -30.37 -25.94
N ALA A 115 -1.71 -29.91 -25.11
CA ALA A 115 -0.49 -30.64 -24.77
C ALA A 115 -0.87 -31.82 -23.86
N ILE A 116 -1.41 -32.90 -24.45
CA ILE A 116 -2.00 -33.99 -23.68
C ILE A 116 -0.92 -34.71 -22.86
N ARG A 117 -1.10 -34.60 -21.53
CA ARG A 117 -0.61 -35.47 -20.45
C ARG A 117 -0.49 -36.94 -20.88
N PRO A 118 0.65 -37.62 -20.68
CA PRO A 118 0.67 -39.09 -20.73
C PRO A 118 -0.29 -39.63 -19.66
N GLU A 119 -1.15 -40.60 -19.99
CA GLU A 119 -2.10 -41.18 -19.01
C GLU A 119 -1.40 -41.56 -17.70
N LYS A 120 -2.05 -41.33 -16.54
CA LYS A 120 -1.51 -41.59 -15.19
C LYS A 120 -0.90 -43.00 -15.05
N SER A 121 -1.45 -43.99 -15.74
CA SER A 121 -0.97 -45.37 -15.81
C SER A 121 0.37 -45.53 -16.54
N PHE A 122 0.63 -44.71 -17.57
CA PHE A 122 1.85 -44.78 -18.38
C PHE A 122 3.08 -44.24 -17.66
N LEU A 123 2.93 -43.25 -16.77
CA LEU A 123 4.06 -42.64 -16.05
C LEU A 123 4.59 -43.51 -14.91
N ARG A 124 3.72 -44.23 -14.18
CA ARG A 124 4.14 -45.10 -13.06
C ARG A 124 5.05 -46.25 -13.53
N ASP A 125 4.74 -46.89 -14.66
CA ASP A 125 5.48 -48.08 -15.13
C ASP A 125 6.84 -47.75 -15.80
N PHE A 126 7.05 -46.51 -16.24
CA PHE A 126 8.25 -46.08 -16.99
C PHE A 126 9.10 -45.03 -16.26
N GLN A 127 8.82 -44.82 -14.97
CA GLN A 127 9.39 -43.78 -14.14
C GLN A 127 10.93 -43.75 -14.11
N PRO A 128 11.65 -44.87 -13.89
CA PRO A 128 13.11 -44.89 -13.90
C PRO A 128 13.69 -44.51 -15.27
N CYS A 129 13.12 -45.05 -16.35
CA CYS A 129 13.61 -44.85 -17.72
C CYS A 129 13.50 -43.38 -18.18
N ILE A 130 12.43 -42.69 -17.80
CA ILE A 130 12.22 -41.27 -18.13
C ILE A 130 13.23 -40.40 -17.39
N ARG A 131 13.39 -40.63 -16.07
CA ARG A 131 14.36 -39.88 -15.25
C ARG A 131 15.79 -40.09 -15.75
N ASP A 132 16.18 -41.32 -16.05
CA ASP A 132 17.52 -41.63 -16.54
C ASP A 132 17.79 -41.00 -17.91
N SER A 133 16.78 -40.97 -18.78
CA SER A 133 16.90 -40.31 -20.10
C SER A 133 17.07 -38.79 -19.97
N ILE A 134 16.27 -38.14 -19.13
CA ILE A 134 16.38 -36.69 -18.89
C ILE A 134 17.71 -36.38 -18.20
N SER A 135 18.08 -37.13 -17.15
CA SER A 135 19.36 -36.98 -16.46
C SER A 135 20.55 -37.15 -17.39
N SER A 136 20.54 -38.19 -18.25
CA SER A 136 21.57 -38.43 -19.25
C SER A 136 21.66 -37.28 -20.26
N TYR A 137 20.52 -36.74 -20.72
CA TYR A 137 20.49 -35.59 -21.62
C TYR A 137 21.09 -34.33 -20.96
N PHE A 138 20.66 -33.99 -19.74
CA PHE A 138 21.19 -32.82 -19.02
C PHE A 138 22.68 -32.96 -18.70
N GLN A 139 23.13 -34.17 -18.35
CA GLN A 139 24.53 -34.47 -18.09
C GLN A 139 25.37 -34.40 -19.37
N HIS A 140 24.88 -34.93 -20.50
CA HIS A 140 25.60 -34.94 -21.77
C HIS A 140 25.65 -33.56 -22.43
N GLU A 141 24.51 -32.87 -22.54
CA GLU A 141 24.41 -31.61 -23.27
C GLU A 141 24.86 -30.39 -22.46
N PHE A 142 24.59 -30.39 -21.15
CA PHE A 142 24.85 -29.24 -20.29
C PHE A 142 25.88 -29.51 -19.19
N GLY A 143 26.27 -30.77 -18.96
CA GLY A 143 27.14 -31.14 -17.84
C GLY A 143 26.44 -31.06 -16.48
N ILE A 144 25.10 -31.13 -16.47
CA ILE A 144 24.29 -30.96 -15.26
C ILE A 144 23.74 -32.31 -14.81
N GLY A 145 24.19 -32.78 -13.66
CA GLY A 145 23.64 -33.95 -13.00
C GLY A 145 22.43 -33.61 -12.12
N PHE A 146 21.59 -34.59 -11.86
CA PHE A 146 20.51 -34.49 -10.87
C PHE A 146 21.05 -34.66 -9.44
N PRO A 147 20.41 -34.10 -8.41
CA PRO A 147 19.22 -33.23 -8.45
C PRO A 147 19.56 -31.81 -8.97
N ILE A 148 18.57 -31.15 -9.57
CA ILE A 148 18.63 -29.77 -10.07
C ILE A 148 18.36 -28.81 -8.90
N ASN A 149 19.24 -27.82 -8.75
CA ASN A 149 19.13 -26.75 -7.75
C ASN A 149 19.17 -25.37 -8.44
N PRO A 150 18.90 -24.26 -7.72
CA PRO A 150 18.92 -22.92 -8.31
C PRO A 150 20.22 -22.55 -9.03
N LEU A 151 21.39 -23.00 -8.54
CA LEU A 151 22.68 -22.73 -9.21
C LEU A 151 22.78 -23.44 -10.57
N LYS A 152 22.31 -24.69 -10.65
CA LYS A 152 22.24 -25.47 -11.90
C LYS A 152 21.22 -24.86 -12.87
N LEU A 153 20.09 -24.32 -12.38
CA LEU A 153 19.15 -23.58 -13.23
C LEU A 153 19.72 -22.29 -13.76
N ASP A 154 20.45 -21.54 -12.93
CA ASP A 154 21.16 -20.34 -13.39
C ASP A 154 22.23 -20.69 -14.42
N TYR A 155 22.91 -21.83 -14.27
CA TYR A 155 23.81 -22.33 -15.30
C TYR A 155 23.08 -22.62 -16.61
N LEU A 156 21.93 -23.31 -16.58
CA LEU A 156 21.09 -23.57 -17.75
C LEU A 156 20.68 -22.27 -18.45
N ARG A 157 20.20 -21.30 -17.68
CA ARG A 157 19.78 -19.99 -18.19
C ARG A 157 20.93 -19.23 -18.85
N ASN A 158 22.16 -19.36 -18.31
CA ASN A 158 23.31 -18.56 -18.72
C ASN A 158 24.32 -19.34 -19.58
N THR A 159 23.88 -20.38 -20.29
CA THR A 159 24.70 -21.40 -20.99
C THR A 159 25.75 -20.82 -21.96
N ARG A 160 26.88 -20.39 -21.38
CA ARG A 160 28.26 -20.24 -21.91
C ARG A 160 29.24 -19.62 -20.90
N SER A 161 28.76 -19.07 -19.78
CA SER A 161 29.66 -18.45 -18.80
C SER A 161 30.22 -19.49 -17.81
N ARG A 162 31.52 -19.80 -17.93
CA ARG A 162 32.29 -20.54 -16.91
C ARG A 162 32.50 -19.74 -15.61
N SER A 163 31.99 -18.50 -15.51
CA SER A 163 32.03 -17.70 -14.27
C SER A 163 30.63 -17.56 -13.70
N ILE A 164 30.10 -18.61 -13.08
CA ILE A 164 28.98 -18.46 -12.16
C ILE A 164 29.59 -18.05 -10.83
N LYS A 165 29.32 -16.82 -10.41
CA LYS A 165 29.49 -16.45 -9.00
C LYS A 165 28.30 -17.03 -8.25
N ASP A 166 28.53 -17.78 -7.18
CA ASP A 166 27.49 -18.31 -6.30
C ASP A 166 26.54 -17.18 -5.90
N ARG A 167 25.36 -17.15 -6.52
CA ARG A 167 24.29 -16.24 -6.12
C ARG A 167 23.66 -16.86 -4.87
N LYS A 168 24.05 -16.34 -3.71
CA LYS A 168 23.39 -16.69 -2.46
C LYS A 168 21.99 -16.10 -2.44
N PHE A 169 20.98 -16.95 -2.46
CA PHE A 169 19.60 -16.55 -2.17
C PHE A 169 19.52 -16.33 -0.66
N LYS A 170 19.40 -15.06 -0.24
CA LYS A 170 19.48 -14.69 1.19
C LYS A 170 18.13 -14.73 1.92
N SER A 171 17.04 -14.99 1.21
CA SER A 171 15.70 -15.06 1.80
C SER A 171 14.75 -15.87 0.93
N TYR A 172 13.64 -16.31 1.52
CA TYR A 172 12.58 -17.01 0.80
C TYR A 172 11.95 -16.18 -0.30
N SER A 173 11.69 -14.90 -0.04
CA SER A 173 11.11 -14.00 -1.04
C SER A 173 11.99 -13.89 -2.29
N ALA A 174 13.32 -13.90 -2.12
CA ALA A 174 14.26 -13.90 -3.24
C ALA A 174 14.19 -15.22 -4.04
N LEU A 175 13.98 -16.36 -3.37
CA LEU A 175 13.78 -17.66 -4.00
C LEU A 175 12.48 -17.71 -4.81
N CYS A 176 11.38 -17.17 -4.29
CA CYS A 176 10.11 -17.10 -5.00
C CYS A 176 10.22 -16.29 -6.31
N VAL A 177 10.77 -15.08 -6.22
CA VAL A 177 11.00 -14.22 -7.39
C VAL A 177 11.94 -14.90 -8.40
N TYR A 178 12.92 -15.66 -7.90
CA TYR A 178 13.83 -16.41 -8.75
C TYR A 178 13.09 -17.45 -9.61
N TYR A 179 12.31 -18.34 -8.99
CA TYR A 179 11.60 -19.40 -9.72
C TYR A 179 10.50 -18.87 -10.64
N GLN A 180 9.83 -17.79 -10.25
CA GLN A 180 8.88 -17.08 -11.11
C GLN A 180 9.54 -16.58 -12.40
N ASN A 181 10.76 -16.04 -12.30
CA ASN A 181 11.52 -15.60 -13.47
C ASN A 181 12.11 -16.78 -14.26
N ALA A 182 12.62 -17.81 -13.56
CA ALA A 182 13.21 -18.98 -14.19
C ALA A 182 12.20 -19.74 -15.06
N HIS A 183 10.91 -19.73 -14.69
CA HIS A 183 9.83 -20.29 -15.49
C HIS A 183 9.82 -19.71 -16.91
N ILE A 184 9.93 -18.39 -17.05
CA ILE A 184 9.87 -17.69 -18.35
C ILE A 184 10.97 -18.21 -19.29
N ASP A 185 12.17 -18.42 -18.75
CA ASP A 185 13.35 -18.73 -19.55
C ASP A 185 13.56 -20.23 -19.76
N LEU A 186 13.11 -21.08 -18.83
CA LEU A 186 13.54 -22.49 -18.75
C LEU A 186 12.42 -23.51 -18.94
N TRP A 187 11.15 -23.11 -19.04
CA TRP A 187 10.01 -24.03 -19.13
C TRP A 187 10.16 -25.08 -20.24
N HIS A 188 10.74 -24.71 -21.38
CA HIS A 188 10.91 -25.59 -22.55
C HIS A 188 11.89 -26.75 -22.35
N PHE A 189 12.66 -26.77 -21.24
CA PHE A 189 13.53 -27.89 -20.87
C PHE A 189 12.85 -28.94 -19.98
N PHE A 190 11.62 -28.67 -19.52
CA PHE A 190 10.91 -29.48 -18.54
C PHE A 190 9.48 -29.79 -19.01
N PHE A 191 8.73 -30.55 -18.21
CA PHE A 191 7.28 -30.67 -18.40
C PHE A 191 6.60 -29.31 -18.14
N SER A 192 5.56 -29.00 -18.92
CA SER A 192 4.78 -27.75 -18.83
C SER A 192 4.34 -27.44 -17.39
N ASP A 193 3.97 -28.49 -16.65
CA ASP A 193 3.35 -28.34 -15.35
C ASP A 193 4.38 -28.19 -14.21
N LEU A 194 5.67 -28.43 -14.47
CA LEU A 194 6.70 -28.40 -13.42
C LEU A 194 6.74 -27.05 -12.71
N PHE A 195 6.83 -25.95 -13.47
CA PHE A 195 6.93 -24.61 -12.88
C PHE A 195 5.58 -24.13 -12.31
N LEU A 196 4.46 -24.64 -12.82
CA LEU A 196 3.15 -24.46 -12.19
C LEU A 196 3.18 -25.06 -10.77
N TYR A 197 3.62 -26.31 -10.64
CA TYR A 197 3.74 -26.96 -9.34
C TYR A 197 4.77 -26.31 -8.43
N ILE A 198 5.95 -25.93 -8.94
CA ILE A 198 6.97 -25.21 -8.15
C ILE A 198 6.41 -23.90 -7.59
N ASN A 199 5.75 -23.09 -8.43
CA ASN A 199 5.16 -21.83 -7.98
C ASN A 199 4.01 -22.05 -7.00
N LYS A 200 3.20 -23.11 -7.20
CA LYS A 200 2.12 -23.51 -6.29
C LYS A 200 2.67 -24.02 -4.96
N LEU A 201 3.81 -24.73 -4.95
CA LEU A 201 4.48 -25.22 -3.75
C LEU A 201 5.06 -24.06 -2.93
N LEU A 202 5.69 -23.09 -3.60
CA LEU A 202 6.22 -21.87 -2.98
C LEU A 202 5.13 -20.90 -2.48
N ASN A 203 3.90 -21.06 -2.94
CA ASN A 203 2.78 -20.30 -2.42
C ASN A 203 2.12 -21.06 -1.26
N ILE A 204 2.42 -20.64 -0.02
CA ILE A 204 1.83 -21.23 1.18
C ILE A 204 0.29 -21.17 1.21
N ARG A 205 -0.33 -20.28 0.42
CA ARG A 205 -1.78 -20.15 0.33
C ARG A 205 -2.44 -21.10 -0.66
N SER A 206 -1.66 -21.71 -1.55
CA SER A 206 -2.23 -22.61 -2.55
C SER A 206 -2.79 -23.84 -1.85
N SER A 207 -4.05 -24.16 -2.14
CA SER A 207 -4.68 -25.40 -1.72
C SER A 207 -4.17 -26.56 -2.56
N TRP A 208 -4.02 -27.71 -1.93
CA TRP A 208 -3.58 -28.96 -2.55
C TRP A 208 -4.59 -30.05 -2.22
N SER A 209 -4.79 -30.96 -3.18
CA SER A 209 -5.31 -32.29 -2.88
C SER A 209 -4.12 -33.25 -2.68
N LEU A 210 -4.35 -34.39 -2.03
CA LEU A 210 -3.33 -35.43 -1.94
C LEU A 210 -2.89 -35.91 -3.33
N GLU A 211 -3.84 -36.04 -4.26
CA GLU A 211 -3.56 -36.39 -5.66
C GLU A 211 -2.66 -35.35 -6.35
N ASP A 212 -2.90 -34.06 -6.12
CA ASP A 212 -2.07 -32.98 -6.68
C ASP A 212 -0.62 -33.11 -6.18
N LEU A 213 -0.42 -33.44 -4.89
CA LEU A 213 0.93 -33.61 -4.30
C LEU A 213 1.63 -34.86 -4.82
N GLU A 214 0.93 -35.99 -4.96
CA GLU A 214 1.48 -37.21 -5.57
C GLU A 214 1.94 -36.98 -7.01
N GLU A 215 1.13 -36.22 -7.76
CA GLU A 215 1.44 -35.83 -9.13
C GLU A 215 2.66 -34.90 -9.19
N ALA A 216 2.66 -33.85 -8.36
CA ALA A 216 3.79 -32.93 -8.26
C ALA A 216 5.08 -33.64 -7.82
N CYS A 217 5.00 -34.59 -6.89
CA CYS A 217 6.12 -35.43 -6.47
C CYS A 217 6.72 -36.17 -7.66
N SER A 218 5.87 -36.84 -8.44
CA SER A 218 6.28 -37.60 -9.62
C SER A 218 6.96 -36.70 -10.66
N ILE A 219 6.34 -35.56 -11.00
CA ILE A 219 6.85 -34.60 -11.98
C ILE A 219 8.18 -33.98 -11.55
N CYS A 220 8.27 -33.55 -10.29
CA CYS A 220 9.51 -33.03 -9.73
C CYS A 220 10.60 -34.10 -9.75
N ARG A 221 10.29 -35.34 -9.39
CA ARG A 221 11.24 -36.46 -9.43
C ARG A 221 11.74 -36.76 -10.83
N TYR A 222 10.91 -36.67 -11.87
CA TYR A 222 11.34 -36.83 -13.26
C TYR A 222 12.28 -35.71 -13.73
N CYS A 223 12.03 -34.49 -13.27
CA CYS A 223 12.79 -33.32 -13.67
C CYS A 223 14.00 -33.04 -12.78
N GLY A 224 14.26 -33.87 -11.77
CA GLY A 224 15.37 -33.70 -10.83
C GLY A 224 15.13 -32.64 -9.73
N PHE A 225 13.88 -32.26 -9.48
CA PHE A 225 13.46 -31.34 -8.42
C PHE A 225 12.92 -32.06 -7.17
N ASP A 226 13.24 -33.34 -7.01
CA ASP A 226 12.86 -34.16 -5.85
C ASP A 226 13.31 -33.55 -4.52
N VAL A 227 14.55 -33.04 -4.45
CA VAL A 227 15.04 -32.33 -3.24
C VAL A 227 14.19 -31.10 -2.94
N PHE A 228 13.94 -30.25 -3.94
CA PHE A 228 13.14 -29.04 -3.76
C PHE A 228 11.70 -29.34 -3.34
N PHE A 229 11.10 -30.36 -3.95
CA PHE A 229 9.76 -30.85 -3.60
C PHE A 229 9.73 -31.31 -2.13
N ALA A 230 10.65 -32.19 -1.74
CA ALA A 230 10.73 -32.71 -0.38
C ALA A 230 10.88 -31.58 0.65
N GLN A 231 11.81 -30.65 0.40
CA GLN A 231 12.04 -29.49 1.28
C GLN A 231 10.80 -28.61 1.44
N THR A 232 10.08 -28.35 0.35
CA THR A 232 8.90 -27.46 0.39
C THR A 232 7.70 -28.14 1.03
N VAL A 233 7.45 -29.42 0.76
CA VAL A 233 6.35 -30.17 1.38
C VAL A 233 6.57 -30.37 2.87
N LEU A 234 7.81 -30.70 3.30
CA LEU A 234 8.14 -30.78 4.73
C LEU A 234 7.90 -29.45 5.45
N LEU A 235 8.28 -28.33 4.82
CA LEU A 235 8.04 -26.98 5.35
C LEU A 235 6.54 -26.68 5.46
N ARG A 236 5.73 -27.03 4.44
CA ARG A 236 4.28 -26.83 4.45
C ARG A 236 3.60 -27.64 5.56
N ALA A 237 3.96 -28.92 5.70
CA ALA A 237 3.42 -29.78 6.75
C ALA A 237 3.71 -29.22 8.16
N LEU A 238 4.94 -28.77 8.43
CA LEU A 238 5.29 -28.09 9.68
C LEU A 238 4.62 -26.73 9.87
N SER A 239 4.18 -26.12 8.77
CA SER A 239 3.45 -24.87 8.82
C SER A 239 1.98 -25.05 9.18
N GLY A 240 1.49 -26.28 9.34
CA GLY A 240 0.08 -26.59 9.62
C GLY A 240 -0.77 -26.83 8.37
N ASP A 241 -0.17 -27.22 7.24
CA ASP A 241 -0.90 -27.66 6.04
C ASP A 241 -1.32 -29.14 6.20
N GLU A 242 -2.63 -29.40 6.38
CA GLU A 242 -3.17 -30.75 6.67
C GLU A 242 -2.82 -31.75 5.57
N ILE A 243 -2.98 -31.37 4.31
CA ILE A 243 -2.72 -32.24 3.15
C ILE A 243 -1.22 -32.52 3.00
N GLY A 244 -0.38 -31.53 3.31
CA GLY A 244 1.07 -31.72 3.39
C GLY A 244 1.46 -32.67 4.51
N ARG A 245 0.81 -32.57 5.68
CA ARG A 245 1.03 -33.47 6.83
C ARG A 245 0.61 -34.90 6.48
N GLU A 246 -0.58 -35.10 5.94
CA GLU A 246 -1.08 -36.41 5.49
C GLU A 246 -0.11 -37.07 4.48
N PHE A 247 0.37 -36.28 3.50
CA PHE A 247 1.39 -36.77 2.56
C PHE A 247 2.70 -37.15 3.26
N CYS A 248 3.17 -36.34 4.22
CA CYS A 248 4.40 -36.63 4.96
C CYS A 248 4.25 -37.87 5.84
N GLU A 249 3.12 -38.13 6.47
CA GLU A 249 2.89 -39.31 7.31
C GLU A 249 3.09 -40.62 6.52
N GLY A 250 2.66 -40.66 5.25
CA GLY A 250 2.86 -41.81 4.37
C GLY A 250 4.28 -41.96 3.78
N HIS A 251 5.06 -40.87 3.76
CA HIS A 251 6.34 -40.79 3.02
C HIS A 251 7.51 -40.23 3.84
N LEU A 252 7.39 -40.17 5.18
CA LEU A 252 8.26 -39.37 6.03
C LEU A 252 9.74 -39.67 5.86
N ASN A 253 10.10 -40.95 5.93
CA ASN A 253 11.49 -41.41 5.81
C ASN A 253 12.08 -41.00 4.45
N GLU A 254 11.34 -41.17 3.36
CA GLU A 254 11.79 -40.79 2.02
C GLU A 254 11.96 -39.27 1.91
N MET A 255 11.02 -38.49 2.45
CA MET A 255 11.01 -37.03 2.35
C MET A 255 12.15 -36.41 3.16
N VAL A 256 12.36 -36.82 4.41
CA VAL A 256 13.45 -36.30 5.27
C VAL A 256 14.82 -36.65 4.68
N LEU A 257 15.02 -37.90 4.25
CA LEU A 257 16.27 -38.33 3.63
C LEU A 257 16.55 -37.58 2.30
N THR A 258 15.52 -37.36 1.48
CA THR A 258 15.64 -36.65 0.20
C THR A 258 15.89 -35.15 0.38
N ALA A 259 15.28 -34.53 1.38
CA ALA A 259 15.43 -33.10 1.65
C ALA A 259 16.86 -32.72 2.05
N GLY A 260 17.57 -33.64 2.73
CA GLY A 260 19.00 -33.49 3.03
C GLY A 260 19.34 -32.30 3.94
N PHE A 261 18.41 -31.89 4.81
CA PHE A 261 18.63 -30.83 5.78
C PHE A 261 19.60 -31.29 6.87
N ARG A 262 20.56 -30.45 7.25
CA ARG A 262 21.67 -30.79 8.16
C ARG A 262 21.20 -31.04 9.59
N ASN A 263 20.24 -30.26 10.04
CA ASN A 263 19.78 -30.23 11.44
C ASN A 263 18.45 -30.97 11.65
N LEU A 264 17.92 -31.63 10.62
CA LEU A 264 16.63 -32.30 10.68
C LEU A 264 16.79 -33.82 10.62
N THR A 265 16.52 -34.49 11.73
CA THR A 265 16.31 -35.94 11.77
C THR A 265 14.82 -36.28 11.65
N ILE A 266 14.51 -37.54 11.33
CA ILE A 266 13.13 -38.04 11.31
C ILE A 266 12.47 -37.80 12.67
N ASP A 267 13.16 -38.11 13.77
CA ASP A 267 12.65 -37.92 15.13
C ASP A 267 12.37 -36.45 15.45
N VAL A 268 13.31 -35.55 15.12
CA VAL A 268 13.13 -34.10 15.35
C VAL A 268 11.94 -33.57 14.54
N TYR A 269 11.80 -34.00 13.30
CA TYR A 269 10.68 -33.60 12.46
C TYR A 269 9.34 -34.15 12.98
N TRP A 270 9.32 -35.41 13.42
CA TRP A 270 8.14 -36.06 13.98
C TRP A 270 7.70 -35.40 15.28
N SER A 271 8.63 -35.15 16.20
CA SER A 271 8.38 -34.40 17.42
C SER A 271 7.87 -32.98 17.12
N ALA A 272 8.43 -32.31 16.10
CA ALA A 272 7.97 -31.00 15.67
C ALA A 272 6.53 -31.03 15.12
N LEU A 273 6.17 -32.03 14.31
CA LEU A 273 4.82 -32.22 13.76
C LEU A 273 3.79 -32.52 14.84
N ASN A 274 4.14 -33.31 15.86
CA ASN A 274 3.24 -33.75 16.92
C ASN A 274 3.15 -32.78 18.10
N GLY A 275 3.88 -31.66 18.04
CA GLY A 275 3.85 -30.66 19.11
C GLY A 275 4.69 -31.04 20.33
N GLU A 276 5.57 -32.03 20.23
CA GLU A 276 6.46 -32.47 21.31
C GLU A 276 7.57 -31.45 21.58
N VAL A 277 8.19 -31.55 22.77
CA VAL A 277 9.25 -30.64 23.22
C VAL A 277 10.51 -30.86 22.39
N LEU A 278 10.96 -29.81 21.71
CA LEU A 278 12.20 -29.80 20.94
C LEU A 278 13.31 -29.13 21.75
N ASN A 279 14.53 -29.66 21.68
CA ASN A 279 15.70 -29.01 22.29
C ASN A 279 16.47 -28.20 21.24
N PHE A 280 16.08 -26.94 21.05
CA PHE A 280 16.69 -25.99 20.11
C PHE A 280 16.94 -24.64 20.81
N GLU A 281 18.11 -24.50 21.45
CA GLU A 281 18.39 -23.37 22.34
C GLU A 281 18.76 -22.06 21.62
N SER A 282 19.37 -22.13 20.43
CA SER A 282 19.76 -20.93 19.68
C SER A 282 19.78 -21.16 18.16
N LEU A 283 19.73 -20.06 17.40
CA LEU A 283 19.96 -20.05 15.94
C LEU A 283 21.45 -20.06 15.56
N ASP A 284 22.36 -20.02 16.55
CA ASP A 284 23.79 -19.92 16.32
C ASP A 284 24.39 -21.31 16.05
N HIS A 285 24.56 -21.65 14.76
CA HIS A 285 25.74 -22.31 14.16
C HIS A 285 25.60 -22.85 12.72
N SER A 286 24.51 -22.57 12.00
CA SER A 286 24.52 -22.77 10.54
C SER A 286 23.55 -21.83 9.82
N ILE A 287 24.02 -20.66 9.37
CA ILE A 287 23.34 -19.95 8.29
C ILE A 287 23.40 -20.89 7.08
N SER A 288 22.32 -21.62 6.82
CA SER A 288 22.22 -22.42 5.61
C SER A 288 22.19 -21.45 4.42
N ASP A 289 22.97 -21.77 3.39
CA ASP A 289 22.89 -21.07 2.10
C ASP A 289 21.58 -21.41 1.35
N ASN A 290 20.78 -22.35 1.87
CA ASN A 290 19.46 -22.72 1.38
C ASN A 290 18.34 -21.98 2.16
N PRO A 291 17.58 -21.07 1.51
CA PRO A 291 16.47 -20.36 2.16
C PRO A 291 15.37 -21.26 2.76
N LEU A 292 15.13 -22.44 2.19
CA LEU A 292 14.10 -23.38 2.69
C LEU A 292 14.55 -24.04 4.00
N GLU A 293 15.81 -24.47 4.06
CA GLU A 293 16.42 -25.00 5.29
C GLU A 293 16.49 -23.91 6.37
N TRP A 294 16.81 -22.68 5.97
CA TRP A 294 16.87 -21.55 6.89
C TRP A 294 15.52 -21.24 7.54
N ILE A 295 14.42 -21.18 6.78
CA ILE A 295 13.09 -20.99 7.38
C ILE A 295 12.75 -22.15 8.30
N LEU A 296 13.04 -23.39 7.88
CA LEU A 296 12.77 -24.57 8.68
C LEU A 296 13.48 -24.48 10.05
N ASP A 297 14.77 -24.15 10.07
CA ASP A 297 15.54 -23.98 11.31
C ASP A 297 14.93 -22.90 12.21
N ILE A 298 14.46 -21.78 11.61
CA ILE A 298 13.76 -20.73 12.36
C ILE A 298 12.43 -21.24 12.94
N LEU A 299 11.66 -22.04 12.20
CA LEU A 299 10.42 -22.64 12.72
C LEU A 299 10.70 -23.58 13.89
N LEU A 300 11.70 -24.46 13.77
CA LEU A 300 12.09 -25.37 14.84
C LEU A 300 12.53 -24.60 16.09
N TYR A 301 13.28 -23.50 15.92
CA TYR A 301 13.67 -22.58 17.00
C TYR A 301 12.48 -21.90 17.69
N LEU A 302 11.42 -21.58 16.95
CA LEU A 302 10.18 -21.05 17.54
C LEU A 302 9.38 -22.16 18.24
N TYR A 303 9.33 -23.35 17.65
CA TYR A 303 8.59 -24.51 18.17
C TYR A 303 9.25 -25.15 19.40
N SER A 304 10.53 -24.88 19.65
CA SER A 304 11.23 -25.25 20.87
C SER A 304 11.02 -24.29 22.03
N ALA A 305 10.22 -23.23 21.87
CA ALA A 305 9.89 -22.34 22.97
C ALA A 305 9.25 -23.15 24.13
N GLY A 306 9.72 -22.94 25.36
CA GLY A 306 9.24 -23.71 26.52
C GLY A 306 7.96 -23.17 27.16
N ASP A 307 7.72 -21.86 27.01
CA ASP A 307 6.60 -21.15 27.60
C ASP A 307 6.23 -19.88 26.79
N PRO A 308 5.14 -19.17 27.13
CA PRO A 308 4.73 -17.96 26.40
C PRO A 308 5.76 -16.82 26.44
N ALA A 309 6.56 -16.68 27.50
CA ALA A 309 7.56 -15.61 27.62
C ALA A 309 8.76 -15.90 26.70
N ASP A 310 9.18 -17.16 26.60
CA ASP A 310 10.22 -17.61 25.69
C ASP A 310 9.79 -17.42 24.22
N LEU A 311 8.55 -17.78 23.86
CA LEU A 311 8.01 -17.51 22.52
C LEU A 311 8.06 -16.01 22.17
N LEU A 312 7.64 -15.14 23.10
CA LEU A 312 7.70 -13.69 22.92
C LEU A 312 9.14 -13.18 22.72
N ALA A 313 10.12 -13.76 23.40
CA ALA A 313 11.52 -13.39 23.25
C ALA A 313 12.13 -13.86 21.92
N ARG A 314 11.74 -15.05 21.46
CA ARG A 314 12.27 -15.68 20.24
C ARG A 314 11.71 -15.09 18.95
N LEU A 315 10.43 -14.69 18.94
CA LEU A 315 9.75 -14.21 17.74
C LEU A 315 10.40 -12.97 17.07
N PRO A 316 10.78 -11.89 17.79
CA PRO A 316 11.49 -10.77 17.19
C PRO A 316 12.85 -11.15 16.58
N VAL A 317 13.55 -12.12 17.18
CA VAL A 317 14.83 -12.63 16.70
C VAL A 317 14.62 -13.39 15.38
N ALA A 318 13.68 -14.33 15.37
CA ALA A 318 13.28 -15.07 14.17
C ALA A 318 12.90 -14.14 13.01
N TYR A 319 12.13 -13.09 13.29
CA TYR A 319 11.71 -12.11 12.29
C TYR A 319 12.84 -11.26 11.71
N GLU A 320 13.89 -10.97 12.50
CA GLU A 320 15.07 -10.24 12.01
C GLU A 320 15.86 -11.07 10.99
N HIS A 321 15.83 -12.40 11.14
CA HIS A 321 16.52 -13.33 10.25
C HIS A 321 15.78 -13.57 8.92
N ASP A 322 14.46 -13.76 8.93
CA ASP A 322 13.63 -13.75 7.72
C ASP A 322 12.20 -13.26 8.03
N THR A 323 11.80 -12.14 7.43
CA THR A 323 10.47 -11.54 7.64
C THR A 323 9.30 -12.42 7.18
N SER A 324 9.54 -13.42 6.34
CA SER A 324 8.50 -14.31 5.84
C SER A 324 8.11 -15.41 6.83
N VAL A 325 8.94 -15.65 7.86
CA VAL A 325 8.72 -16.73 8.85
C VAL A 325 7.32 -16.70 9.47
N ILE A 326 6.77 -15.52 9.72
CA ILE A 326 5.47 -15.34 10.37
C ILE A 326 4.30 -15.96 9.60
N TYR A 327 4.47 -16.18 8.29
CA TYR A 327 3.48 -16.82 7.43
C TYR A 327 3.56 -18.35 7.48
N PHE A 328 4.71 -18.89 7.89
CA PHE A 328 4.96 -20.33 8.03
C PHE A 328 4.67 -20.84 9.44
N VAL A 329 4.68 -20.01 10.47
CA VAL A 329 4.33 -20.44 11.83
C VAL A 329 2.90 -20.99 11.87
N ASP A 330 2.72 -22.21 12.38
CA ASP A 330 1.41 -22.74 12.75
C ASP A 330 0.98 -22.10 14.08
N TRP A 331 0.28 -20.97 13.98
CA TRP A 331 -0.18 -20.23 15.15
C TRP A 331 -1.18 -21.01 16.01
N SER A 332 -1.84 -22.04 15.47
CA SER A 332 -2.77 -22.91 16.21
C SER A 332 -2.07 -23.62 17.37
N ARG A 333 -0.81 -24.02 17.17
CA ARG A 333 0.04 -24.64 18.20
C ARG A 333 0.23 -23.74 19.43
N PHE A 334 0.23 -22.43 19.22
CA PHE A 334 0.46 -21.43 20.25
C PHE A 334 -0.82 -20.79 20.77
N ARG A 335 -2.01 -21.27 20.40
CA ARG A 335 -3.29 -20.66 20.77
C ARG A 335 -3.40 -20.35 22.26
N GLN A 336 -3.18 -21.36 23.11
CA GLN A 336 -3.26 -21.19 24.57
C GLN A 336 -2.21 -20.20 25.09
N TRP A 337 -1.02 -20.16 24.48
CA TRP A 337 0.06 -19.25 24.90
C TRP A 337 -0.22 -17.81 24.48
N ILE A 338 -0.80 -17.61 23.30
CA ILE A 338 -1.25 -16.30 22.82
C ILE A 338 -2.30 -15.74 23.79
N GLU A 339 -3.29 -16.54 24.18
CA GLU A 339 -4.32 -16.16 25.17
C GLU A 339 -3.68 -15.76 26.52
N GLN A 340 -2.65 -16.50 26.97
CA GLN A 340 -1.91 -16.22 28.22
C GLN A 340 -0.93 -15.03 28.11
N SER A 341 -0.44 -14.72 26.91
CA SER A 341 0.59 -13.72 26.67
C SER A 341 0.14 -12.29 26.96
N SER A 342 -1.17 -12.03 26.97
CA SER A 342 -1.78 -10.76 27.38
C SER A 342 -1.34 -10.27 28.78
N ARG A 343 -0.88 -11.18 29.64
CA ARG A 343 -0.35 -10.87 30.98
C ARG A 343 1.14 -10.47 30.98
N LEU A 344 1.87 -10.76 29.91
CA LEU A 344 3.31 -10.54 29.75
C LEU A 344 3.57 -9.19 29.10
N LEU A 345 3.26 -8.12 29.84
CA LEU A 345 3.30 -6.75 29.33
C LEU A 345 4.73 -6.29 29.01
N GLY A 346 5.06 -6.21 27.71
CA GLY A 346 6.38 -5.81 27.23
C GLY A 346 6.42 -5.50 25.72
N PRO A 347 7.55 -4.98 25.21
CA PRO A 347 7.69 -4.63 23.79
C PRO A 347 7.52 -5.84 22.85
N ASN A 348 7.90 -7.03 23.32
CA ASN A 348 7.76 -8.27 22.56
C ASN A 348 6.30 -8.70 22.38
N LEU A 349 5.44 -8.46 23.38
CA LEU A 349 3.99 -8.66 23.26
C LEU A 349 3.43 -7.77 22.16
N ILE A 350 3.79 -6.49 22.15
CA ILE A 350 3.34 -5.55 21.11
C ILE A 350 3.77 -6.00 19.72
N PHE A 351 4.97 -6.56 19.60
CA PHE A 351 5.44 -7.13 18.34
C PHE A 351 4.63 -8.37 17.92
N LEU A 352 4.36 -9.31 18.84
CA LEU A 352 3.47 -10.45 18.59
C LEU A 352 2.11 -9.97 18.10
N SER A 353 1.44 -9.06 18.82
CA SER A 353 0.12 -8.55 18.43
C SER A 353 0.15 -7.83 17.07
N THR A 354 1.24 -7.12 16.76
CA THR A 354 1.46 -6.52 15.43
C THR A 354 1.59 -7.56 14.31
N VAL A 355 2.19 -8.72 14.60
CA VAL A 355 2.28 -9.84 13.66
C VAL A 355 0.91 -10.48 13.49
N LEU A 356 0.19 -10.78 14.57
CA LEU A 356 -1.09 -11.47 14.52
C LEU A 356 -2.20 -10.65 13.85
N THR A 357 -2.06 -9.33 13.74
CA THR A 357 -2.97 -8.46 12.96
C THR A 357 -2.67 -8.41 11.45
N ASP A 358 -1.74 -9.21 10.94
CA ASP A 358 -1.51 -9.35 9.50
C ASP A 358 -2.72 -10.06 8.86
N GLU A 359 -3.28 -9.46 7.82
CA GLU A 359 -4.47 -9.97 7.13
C GLU A 359 -4.30 -11.43 6.69
N LEU A 360 -3.10 -11.81 6.28
CA LEU A 360 -2.81 -13.15 5.79
C LEU A 360 -2.82 -14.20 6.91
N ILE A 361 -2.38 -13.80 8.10
CA ILE A 361 -2.40 -14.66 9.28
C ILE A 361 -3.84 -14.83 9.75
N LEU A 362 -4.61 -13.73 9.81
CA LEU A 362 -6.02 -13.75 10.21
C LEU A 362 -6.91 -14.56 9.25
N GLN A 363 -6.66 -14.49 7.94
CA GLN A 363 -7.37 -15.31 6.95
C GLN A 363 -7.10 -16.81 7.14
N ARG A 364 -5.87 -17.17 7.54
CA ARG A 364 -5.44 -18.56 7.70
C ARG A 364 -5.92 -19.16 9.03
N PHE A 365 -5.88 -18.40 10.11
CA PHE A 365 -6.18 -18.86 11.47
C PHE A 365 -7.41 -18.14 12.03
N LYS A 366 -8.58 -18.73 11.80
CA LYS A 366 -9.87 -18.12 12.17
C LYS A 366 -9.99 -17.76 13.66
N PHE A 367 -9.38 -18.51 14.56
CA PHE A 367 -9.44 -18.20 16.00
C PHE A 367 -8.78 -16.85 16.33
N LEU A 368 -7.73 -16.46 15.59
CA LEU A 368 -7.08 -15.15 15.75
C LEU A 368 -7.95 -14.01 15.22
N PHE A 369 -8.84 -14.29 14.26
CA PHE A 369 -9.76 -13.28 13.77
C PHE A 369 -10.67 -12.78 14.89
N GLU A 370 -11.17 -13.67 15.75
CA GLU A 370 -12.03 -13.27 16.88
C GLU A 370 -11.28 -12.38 17.89
N ASP A 371 -10.03 -12.72 18.20
CA ASP A 371 -9.26 -12.03 19.24
C ASP A 371 -8.52 -10.77 18.74
N TYR A 372 -8.01 -10.77 17.51
CA TYR A 372 -7.09 -9.74 17.00
C TYR A 372 -7.64 -8.90 15.84
N TRP A 373 -8.73 -9.30 15.16
CA TRP A 373 -9.37 -8.47 14.13
C TRP A 373 -10.06 -7.23 14.73
N ILE A 374 -10.73 -7.39 15.88
CA ILE A 374 -11.50 -6.34 16.57
C ILE A 374 -10.61 -5.65 17.62
N GLY A 375 -9.47 -5.10 17.19
CA GLY A 375 -8.67 -4.23 18.04
C GLY A 375 -7.90 -4.89 19.20
N GLY A 376 -7.79 -6.22 19.26
CA GLY A 376 -7.03 -6.92 20.31
C GLY A 376 -5.57 -6.48 20.44
N ALA A 377 -4.89 -6.25 19.31
CA ALA A 377 -3.53 -5.71 19.34
C ALA A 377 -3.45 -4.26 19.85
N THR A 378 -4.52 -3.48 19.70
CA THR A 378 -4.64 -2.18 20.34
C THR A 378 -4.85 -2.36 21.85
N ALA A 379 -5.64 -3.34 22.29
CA ALA A 379 -5.85 -3.62 23.71
C ALA A 379 -4.57 -4.09 24.45
N ASP A 380 -3.75 -4.94 23.82
CA ASP A 380 -2.44 -5.34 24.36
C ASP A 380 -1.50 -4.12 24.50
N LEU A 381 -1.54 -3.25 23.50
CA LEU A 381 -0.79 -2.00 23.49
C LEU A 381 -1.24 -1.02 24.57
N GLU A 382 -2.55 -0.87 24.75
CA GLU A 382 -3.14 -0.06 25.82
C GLU A 382 -2.76 -0.62 27.20
N SER A 383 -2.84 -1.93 27.37
CA SER A 383 -2.48 -2.61 28.62
C SER A 383 -1.02 -2.39 28.98
N TYR A 384 -0.11 -2.51 28.01
CA TYR A 384 1.30 -2.22 28.22
C TYR A 384 1.55 -0.73 28.50
N ALA A 385 0.88 0.18 27.79
CA ALA A 385 0.97 1.62 28.03
C ALA A 385 0.47 2.01 29.44
N LEU A 386 -0.62 1.41 29.91
CA LEU A 386 -1.18 1.60 31.26
C LEU A 386 -0.25 1.05 32.34
N TYR A 387 0.35 -0.13 32.11
CA TYR A 387 1.36 -0.70 33.01
C TYR A 387 2.61 0.18 33.10
N PHE A 388 3.09 0.69 31.97
CA PHE A 388 4.23 1.61 31.95
C PHE A 388 3.92 2.91 32.72
N ARG A 389 2.68 3.41 32.60
CA ARG A 389 2.17 4.57 33.34
C ARG A 389 2.09 4.31 34.85
N SER A 390 1.61 3.15 35.30
CA SER A 390 1.48 2.82 36.73
C SER A 390 2.83 2.63 37.42
N GLN A 391 3.77 1.95 36.76
CA GLN A 391 5.17 1.80 37.21
C GLN A 391 5.87 3.17 37.38
N SER A 392 5.60 4.11 36.48
CA SER A 392 6.18 5.46 36.50
C SER A 392 5.58 6.39 37.57
N TYR A 393 4.42 6.08 38.13
CA TYR A 393 3.78 6.90 39.19
C TYR A 393 4.40 6.68 40.57
N ALA A 394 5.01 5.51 40.80
CA ALA A 394 5.70 5.19 42.05
C ALA A 394 6.98 6.02 42.24
N ASN A 395 7.55 6.55 41.14
CA ASN A 395 8.81 7.29 41.16
C ASN A 395 8.61 8.74 40.64
N THR A 396 8.65 9.71 41.56
CA THR A 396 8.80 11.18 41.36
C THR A 396 7.60 12.03 40.85
N LEU A 397 7.18 12.96 41.70
CA LEU A 397 5.96 13.79 41.59
C LEU A 397 6.10 15.14 40.84
N ARG A 398 7.22 15.51 40.21
CA ARG A 398 7.35 16.86 39.57
C ARG A 398 8.10 16.96 38.23
N ARG A 399 8.72 15.89 37.73
CA ARG A 399 9.39 15.86 36.39
C ARG A 399 8.70 14.94 35.36
N ALA A 400 7.62 14.28 35.74
CA ALA A 400 7.15 13.03 35.11
C ALA A 400 6.22 13.18 33.89
N GLU A 401 5.71 14.37 33.56
CA GLU A 401 4.67 14.47 32.52
C GLU A 401 5.20 14.43 31.07
N ARG A 402 6.42 14.94 30.83
CA ARG A 402 7.05 14.90 29.49
C ARG A 402 7.91 13.65 29.25
N SER A 403 8.32 12.92 30.30
CA SER A 403 9.17 11.73 30.14
C SER A 403 8.37 10.48 29.77
N ARG A 404 7.14 10.31 30.28
CA ARG A 404 6.33 9.08 30.14
C ARG A 404 6.10 8.59 28.70
N PHE A 405 5.74 9.48 27.77
CA PHE A 405 5.52 9.10 26.37
C PHE A 405 6.82 8.77 25.64
N SER A 406 7.87 9.58 25.84
CA SER A 406 9.18 9.33 25.24
C SER A 406 9.82 8.06 25.79
N ASP A 407 9.65 7.78 27.08
CA ASP A 407 10.17 6.59 27.75
C ASP A 407 9.44 5.32 27.28
N PHE A 408 8.12 5.40 27.06
CA PHE A 408 7.36 4.33 26.40
C PHE A 408 7.89 4.06 24.98
N LEU A 409 8.07 5.10 24.15
CA LEU A 409 8.62 4.95 22.80
C LEU A 409 10.05 4.41 22.83
N LEU A 410 10.87 4.80 23.82
CA LEU A 410 12.20 4.25 24.04
C LEU A 410 12.17 2.77 24.40
N SER A 411 11.17 2.31 25.16
CA SER A 411 11.03 0.88 25.47
C SER A 411 10.85 0.02 24.21
N LEU A 412 10.15 0.55 23.20
CA LEU A 412 9.96 -0.13 21.90
C LEU A 412 11.22 -0.09 21.02
N VAL A 413 12.21 0.75 21.34
CA VAL A 413 13.50 0.78 20.62
C VAL A 413 14.33 -0.47 20.90
N ALA A 414 14.06 -1.18 22.01
CA ALA A 414 14.72 -2.43 22.38
C ALA A 414 14.45 -3.58 21.39
N LEU A 415 13.40 -3.48 20.56
CA LEU A 415 13.12 -4.46 19.51
C LEU A 415 14.22 -4.46 18.43
N PRO A 416 14.52 -5.64 17.82
CA PRO A 416 15.37 -5.75 16.63
C PRO A 416 14.91 -4.84 15.48
N LYS A 417 15.80 -4.49 14.56
CA LYS A 417 15.60 -3.42 13.58
C LYS A 417 14.33 -3.60 12.73
N GLN A 418 14.09 -4.80 12.21
CA GLN A 418 12.96 -5.13 11.34
C GLN A 418 11.67 -5.23 12.15
N ALA A 419 11.71 -5.88 13.32
CA ALA A 419 10.59 -5.94 14.25
C ALA A 419 10.15 -4.54 14.71
N ARG A 420 11.11 -3.72 15.14
CA ARG A 420 10.91 -2.31 15.52
C ARG A 420 10.29 -1.51 14.39
N ARG A 421 10.78 -1.65 13.15
CA ARG A 421 10.20 -0.94 12.00
C ARG A 421 8.74 -1.34 11.79
N ARG A 422 8.41 -2.63 11.86
CA ARG A 422 7.03 -3.13 11.73
C ARG A 422 6.14 -2.58 12.85
N THR A 423 6.58 -2.69 14.10
CA THR A 423 5.85 -2.16 15.28
C THR A 423 5.61 -0.65 15.17
N PHE A 424 6.64 0.15 14.88
CA PHE A 424 6.46 1.61 14.72
C PHE A 424 5.54 1.95 13.55
N THR A 425 5.57 1.18 12.45
CA THR A 425 4.61 1.37 11.34
C THR A 425 3.18 1.09 11.79
N TYR A 426 2.98 0.05 12.60
CA TYR A 426 1.70 -0.27 13.20
C TYR A 426 1.20 0.81 14.16
N LEU A 427 2.09 1.43 14.96
CA LEU A 427 1.73 2.55 15.83
C LEU A 427 1.15 3.74 15.06
N PHE A 428 1.42 3.89 13.76
CA PHE A 428 0.84 4.96 12.93
C PHE A 428 -0.54 4.62 12.36
N ARG A 429 -1.15 3.49 12.74
CA ARG A 429 -2.56 3.22 12.45
C ARG A 429 -3.44 4.21 13.24
N PRO A 430 -4.47 4.82 12.62
CA PRO A 430 -5.26 5.88 13.26
C PRO A 430 -5.86 5.48 14.62
N THR A 431 -6.42 4.29 14.74
CA THR A 431 -7.02 3.80 15.99
C THR A 431 -5.98 3.56 17.08
N THR A 432 -4.84 2.96 16.72
CA THR A 432 -3.75 2.62 17.63
C THR A 432 -3.08 3.86 18.22
N ILE A 433 -2.81 4.86 17.37
CA ILE A 433 -2.06 6.04 17.79
C ILE A 433 -2.87 6.96 18.72
N GLU A 434 -4.19 7.02 18.52
CA GLU A 434 -5.09 7.83 19.33
C GLU A 434 -5.30 7.24 20.73
N ARG A 435 -5.45 5.92 20.82
CA ARG A 435 -5.53 5.21 22.10
C ARG A 435 -4.23 5.34 22.91
N LEU A 436 -3.08 5.23 22.24
CA LEU A 436 -1.81 5.53 22.89
C LEU A 436 -1.71 6.98 23.36
N ALA A 437 -2.18 7.92 22.54
CA ALA A 437 -2.16 9.33 22.88
C ALA A 437 -3.00 9.64 24.12
N SER A 438 -4.19 9.07 24.23
CA SER A 438 -5.08 9.29 25.38
C SER A 438 -4.52 8.70 26.69
N ILE A 439 -3.76 7.61 26.61
CA ILE A 439 -3.17 6.95 27.80
C ILE A 439 -1.89 7.64 28.27
N LEU A 440 -1.00 7.99 27.34
CA LEU A 440 0.38 8.39 27.64
C LEU A 440 0.64 9.90 27.55
N THR A 441 -0.26 10.68 26.93
CA THR A 441 -0.13 12.14 26.87
C THR A 441 -0.84 12.76 28.07
N PRO A 442 -0.20 13.64 28.86
CA PRO A 442 -0.92 14.44 29.85
C PRO A 442 -2.01 15.25 29.13
N PRO A 443 -3.19 15.46 29.74
CA PRO A 443 -4.20 16.34 29.16
C PRO A 443 -3.53 17.70 28.90
N ILE A 444 -3.55 18.16 27.64
CA ILE A 444 -3.08 19.49 27.27
C ILE A 444 -4.14 20.48 27.77
N THR A 445 -4.23 20.67 29.08
CA THR A 445 -4.99 21.74 29.70
C THR A 445 -4.17 23.03 29.51
N HIS A 446 -4.78 24.04 28.91
CA HIS A 446 -4.34 25.45 28.82
C HIS A 446 -3.48 25.98 27.66
N ARG A 447 -2.98 25.21 26.70
CA ARG A 447 -2.05 25.80 25.68
C ARG A 447 -2.66 26.23 24.38
N LEU A 448 -3.81 25.68 24.01
CA LEU A 448 -4.45 25.99 22.74
C LEU A 448 -5.85 26.47 23.08
N THR A 449 -6.22 27.67 22.63
CA THR A 449 -7.58 28.22 22.72
C THR A 449 -8.52 27.44 21.81
N ILE A 450 -8.62 26.13 21.99
CA ILE A 450 -9.49 25.19 21.29
C ILE A 450 -10.72 24.99 22.18
N GLU A 451 -11.90 24.95 21.56
CA GLU A 451 -13.16 24.65 22.23
C GLU A 451 -13.03 23.30 22.96
N GLU A 452 -13.55 23.18 24.19
CA GLU A 452 -13.34 21.99 25.04
C GLU A 452 -13.77 20.69 24.33
N GLU A 453 -14.80 20.76 23.49
CA GLU A 453 -15.34 19.63 22.71
C GLU A 453 -14.35 19.07 21.66
N LYS A 454 -13.38 19.87 21.17
CA LYS A 454 -12.41 19.47 20.11
C LYS A 454 -11.01 19.14 20.64
N LYS A 455 -10.86 19.10 21.97
CA LYS A 455 -9.56 19.05 22.65
C LYS A 455 -8.88 17.68 22.54
N ASP A 456 -9.65 16.60 22.64
CA ASP A 456 -9.11 15.24 22.66
C ASP A 456 -8.57 14.81 21.29
N GLU A 457 -9.26 15.17 20.21
CA GLU A 457 -8.80 14.95 18.83
C GLU A 457 -7.48 15.69 18.55
N TYR A 458 -7.35 16.91 19.06
CA TYR A 458 -6.13 17.70 18.91
C TYR A 458 -4.96 17.13 19.73
N ILE A 459 -5.23 16.64 20.94
CA ILE A 459 -4.25 15.93 21.77
C ILE A 459 -3.75 14.69 21.03
N ALA A 460 -4.65 13.93 20.43
CA ALA A 460 -4.30 12.74 19.68
C ALA A 460 -3.36 13.07 18.52
N LEU A 461 -3.70 14.04 17.67
CA LEU A 461 -2.87 14.47 16.54
C LEU A 461 -1.51 15.04 16.96
N SER A 462 -1.47 15.76 18.08
CA SER A 462 -0.22 16.25 18.66
C SER A 462 0.70 15.11 19.08
N ALA A 463 0.13 14.06 19.70
CA ALA A 463 0.88 12.85 20.01
C ALA A 463 1.34 12.12 18.75
N GLN A 464 0.52 12.06 17.70
CA GLN A 464 0.95 11.46 16.41
C GLN A 464 2.20 12.14 15.85
N MET A 465 2.21 13.48 15.88
CA MET A 465 3.36 14.28 15.47
C MET A 465 4.60 14.04 16.35
N ALA A 466 4.40 13.82 17.65
CA ALA A 466 5.49 13.47 18.56
C ALA A 466 6.10 12.09 18.24
N ILE A 467 5.30 11.08 17.89
CA ILE A 467 5.80 9.76 17.43
C ILE A 467 6.58 9.92 16.13
N LEU A 468 6.08 10.69 15.16
CA LEU A 468 6.78 10.95 13.89
C LEU A 468 8.14 11.60 14.12
N ASN A 469 8.21 12.58 15.01
CA ASN A 469 9.48 13.25 15.34
C ASN A 469 10.47 12.30 16.03
N PHE A 470 9.98 11.47 16.96
CA PHE A 470 10.81 10.45 17.61
C PHE A 470 11.37 9.46 16.59
N ALA A 471 10.50 8.95 15.70
CA ALA A 471 10.88 8.00 14.66
C ALA A 471 11.85 8.61 13.64
N GLN A 472 11.69 9.90 13.30
CA GLN A 472 12.62 10.63 12.44
C GLN A 472 13.99 10.80 13.10
N ALA A 473 14.03 11.29 14.35
CA ALA A 473 15.28 11.53 15.07
C ALA A 473 16.12 10.25 15.22
N ARG A 474 15.46 9.09 15.36
CA ARG A 474 16.08 7.77 15.52
C ARG A 474 16.21 6.99 14.20
N ARG A 475 15.78 7.54 13.06
CA ARG A 475 15.80 6.91 11.72
C ARG A 475 15.15 5.52 11.71
N ILE A 476 13.99 5.38 12.35
CA ILE A 476 13.25 4.11 12.47
C ILE A 476 12.49 3.78 11.18
N VAL A 477 11.84 4.79 10.58
CA VAL A 477 11.10 4.71 9.31
C VAL A 477 11.70 5.67 8.27
N SER A 478 11.36 5.49 6.99
CA SER A 478 11.89 6.33 5.90
C SER A 478 11.44 7.79 6.03
N SER A 479 12.28 8.72 5.56
CA SER A 479 11.97 10.15 5.50
C SER A 479 10.67 10.41 4.75
N ASP A 480 10.47 9.72 3.62
CA ASP A 480 9.33 9.94 2.74
C ASP A 480 8.01 9.55 3.43
N PHE A 481 8.04 8.47 4.22
CA PHE A 481 6.89 8.06 5.03
C PHE A 481 6.60 9.09 6.13
N ILE A 482 7.64 9.59 6.80
CA ILE A 482 7.50 10.59 7.87
C ILE A 482 6.94 11.91 7.31
N ASP A 483 7.50 12.41 6.21
CA ASP A 483 7.14 13.71 5.67
C ASP A 483 5.72 13.69 5.09
N GLN A 484 5.31 12.59 4.45
CA GLN A 484 3.92 12.39 4.03
C GLN A 484 2.96 12.39 5.23
N LYS A 485 3.20 11.54 6.23
CA LYS A 485 2.31 11.44 7.40
C LYS A 485 2.24 12.73 8.21
N ARG A 486 3.35 13.45 8.29
CA ARG A 486 3.43 14.75 8.93
C ARG A 486 2.54 15.78 8.24
N GLU A 487 2.56 15.82 6.91
CA GLU A 487 1.71 16.75 6.16
C GLU A 487 0.23 16.38 6.26
N ASP A 488 -0.09 15.08 6.23
CA ASP A 488 -1.46 14.59 6.45
C ASP A 488 -2.00 15.05 7.81
N ILE A 489 -1.23 14.84 8.89
CA ILE A 489 -1.62 15.23 10.25
C ILE A 489 -1.74 16.75 10.37
N ARG A 490 -0.79 17.53 9.83
CA ARG A 490 -0.87 19.00 9.87
C ARG A 490 -2.09 19.53 9.12
N THR A 491 -2.36 18.98 7.94
CA THR A 491 -3.56 19.32 7.16
C THR A 491 -4.82 19.03 7.97
N PHE A 492 -4.83 17.90 8.68
CA PHE A 492 -5.94 17.50 9.50
C PHE A 492 -6.12 18.40 10.75
N MET A 493 -5.04 18.75 11.45
CA MET A 493 -5.06 19.71 12.56
C MET A 493 -5.60 21.08 12.12
N ARG A 494 -5.20 21.55 10.93
CA ARG A 494 -5.75 22.78 10.31
C ARG A 494 -7.25 22.65 10.05
N ASN A 495 -7.71 21.50 9.56
CA ASN A 495 -9.13 21.26 9.33
C ASN A 495 -9.93 21.33 10.64
N LEU A 496 -9.51 20.66 11.69
CA LEU A 496 -10.19 20.74 12.98
C LEU A 496 -10.23 22.16 13.54
N ARG A 497 -9.11 22.89 13.43
CA ARG A 497 -9.02 24.26 13.95
C ARG A 497 -9.88 25.24 13.19
N TYR A 498 -9.98 25.06 11.87
CA TYR A 498 -10.60 26.01 10.97
C TYR A 498 -11.91 25.50 10.33
N ALA A 499 -12.46 24.40 10.84
CA ALA A 499 -13.70 23.81 10.34
C ALA A 499 -14.85 24.82 10.30
N ASP A 500 -14.95 25.68 11.33
CA ASP A 500 -15.99 26.70 11.46
C ASP A 500 -15.79 27.91 10.53
N PHE A 501 -14.66 27.99 9.84
CA PHE A 501 -14.26 29.12 9.00
C PHE A 501 -14.47 28.85 7.50
N LYS A 502 -14.77 27.60 7.11
CA LYS A 502 -15.00 27.19 5.72
C LYS A 502 -16.43 26.65 5.55
N LYS A 503 -17.11 26.98 4.45
CA LYS A 503 -18.41 26.39 4.10
C LYS A 503 -18.24 24.88 3.82
N ARG A 504 -18.59 24.07 4.83
CA ARG A 504 -19.00 22.65 4.87
C ARG A 504 -18.53 21.73 3.72
N GLY A 505 -17.57 20.85 4.05
CA GLY A 505 -17.16 19.66 3.30
C GLY A 505 -15.77 19.17 3.74
N MET A 506 -15.63 17.90 4.16
CA MET A 506 -14.34 17.32 4.58
C MET A 506 -13.52 16.76 3.41
N ILE A 507 -14.15 16.50 2.26
CA ILE A 507 -13.47 15.93 1.10
C ILE A 507 -12.76 17.05 0.35
N ARG A 508 -11.44 16.94 0.20
CA ARG A 508 -10.64 17.86 -0.60
C ARG A 508 -10.30 17.22 -1.93
N LEU A 509 -10.85 17.78 -3.00
CA LEU A 509 -10.49 17.44 -4.37
C LEU A 509 -9.86 18.65 -5.03
N ASN A 510 -8.80 18.39 -5.77
CA ASN A 510 -8.17 19.38 -6.62
C ASN A 510 -8.27 18.86 -8.04
N LEU A 511 -9.02 19.58 -8.88
CA LEU A 511 -9.24 19.26 -10.29
C LEU A 511 -7.94 18.87 -11.00
N TYR A 512 -6.90 19.67 -10.78
CA TYR A 512 -5.63 19.50 -11.46
C TYR A 512 -4.80 18.29 -10.97
N ASP A 513 -5.02 17.80 -9.74
CA ASP A 513 -4.32 16.60 -9.26
C ASP A 513 -4.86 15.33 -9.94
N ILE A 514 -6.16 15.32 -10.22
CA ILE A 514 -6.84 14.28 -11.01
C ILE A 514 -6.41 14.39 -12.47
N GLU A 515 -6.46 15.61 -13.04
CA GLU A 515 -5.99 15.89 -14.40
C GLU A 515 -4.53 15.43 -14.62
N ARG A 516 -3.61 15.75 -13.71
CA ARG A 516 -2.20 15.32 -13.82
C ARG A 516 -2.03 13.81 -13.65
N ASP A 517 -2.83 13.16 -12.79
CA ASP A 517 -2.80 11.70 -12.68
C ASP A 517 -3.26 11.04 -13.98
N LEU A 518 -4.30 11.59 -14.60
CA LEU A 518 -4.76 11.21 -15.93
C LEU A 518 -3.69 11.49 -17.00
N GLU A 519 -3.04 12.64 -16.98
CA GLU A 519 -1.98 13.01 -17.91
C GLU A 519 -0.80 12.04 -17.81
N ARG A 520 -0.39 11.67 -16.58
CA ARG A 520 0.66 10.67 -16.36
C ARG A 520 0.25 9.30 -16.85
N PHE A 521 -0.99 8.89 -16.59
CA PHE A 521 -1.53 7.64 -17.10
C PHE A 521 -1.49 7.63 -18.63
N PHE A 522 -1.99 8.68 -19.28
CA PHE A 522 -1.99 8.80 -20.74
C PHE A 522 -0.59 8.96 -21.35
N LYS A 523 0.41 9.47 -20.61
CA LYS A 523 1.81 9.54 -21.09
C LYS A 523 2.57 8.22 -20.93
N ALA A 524 2.31 7.46 -19.87
CA ALA A 524 3.08 6.26 -19.53
C ALA A 524 2.45 4.97 -20.08
N GLU A 525 1.13 4.87 -20.02
CA GLU A 525 0.36 3.67 -20.40
C GLU A 525 -0.60 3.98 -21.57
N GLY A 526 -1.09 5.22 -21.68
CA GLY A 526 -2.15 5.57 -22.64
C GLY A 526 -1.73 6.22 -23.95
N ALA A 527 -0.43 6.41 -24.20
CA ALA A 527 0.04 6.96 -25.47
C ALA A 527 -0.24 5.97 -26.60
N ASP A 528 -0.08 4.67 -26.31
CA ASP A 528 -0.47 3.58 -27.20
C ASP A 528 -1.99 3.52 -27.37
N TYR A 529 -2.77 3.76 -26.31
CA TYR A 529 -4.24 3.77 -26.39
C TYR A 529 -4.80 4.91 -27.25
N ILE A 530 -4.27 6.13 -27.10
CA ILE A 530 -4.66 7.31 -27.90
C ILE A 530 -4.13 7.17 -29.33
N GLY A 531 -2.90 6.67 -29.49
CA GLY A 531 -2.30 6.36 -30.79
C GLY A 531 -3.16 5.38 -31.59
N LEU A 532 -3.63 4.30 -30.94
CA LEU A 532 -4.56 3.36 -31.53
C LEU A 532 -5.90 4.01 -31.90
N LEU A 533 -6.54 4.77 -30.99
CA LEU A 533 -7.78 5.54 -31.25
C LEU A 533 -7.68 6.44 -32.49
N ASN A 534 -6.53 7.09 -32.69
CA ASN A 534 -6.29 8.00 -33.81
C ASN A 534 -6.01 7.28 -35.14
N HIS A 535 -5.51 6.04 -35.11
CA HIS A 535 -5.23 5.24 -36.32
C HIS A 535 -6.42 4.36 -36.74
N PHE A 536 -7.51 4.35 -35.97
CA PHE A 536 -8.70 3.51 -36.19
C PHE A 536 -9.68 4.03 -37.27
N GLY A 537 -9.30 5.02 -38.09
CA GLY A 537 -10.12 5.55 -39.18
C GLY A 537 -10.53 4.53 -40.26
N GLU A 538 -9.91 3.34 -40.28
CA GLU A 538 -10.12 2.28 -41.28
C GLU A 538 -10.72 0.97 -40.71
N VAL A 539 -11.09 0.93 -39.43
CA VAL A 539 -11.51 -0.30 -38.75
C VAL A 539 -13.02 -0.34 -38.49
N LYS A 540 -13.57 -1.56 -38.45
CA LYS A 540 -15.01 -1.81 -38.23
C LYS A 540 -15.52 -1.13 -36.93
N PRO A 541 -16.71 -0.53 -36.94
CA PRO A 541 -17.30 0.17 -35.78
C PRO A 541 -17.30 -0.63 -34.47
N GLU A 542 -17.50 -1.95 -34.55
CA GLU A 542 -17.58 -2.84 -33.39
C GLU A 542 -16.25 -2.94 -32.63
N MET A 543 -15.11 -2.87 -33.33
CA MET A 543 -13.78 -2.88 -32.69
C MET A 543 -13.48 -1.53 -32.03
N ARG A 544 -13.95 -0.42 -32.60
CA ARG A 544 -13.84 0.92 -32.00
C ARG A 544 -14.65 1.01 -30.71
N GLU A 545 -15.85 0.44 -30.69
CA GLU A 545 -16.67 0.37 -29.48
C GLU A 545 -16.04 -0.50 -28.39
N ALA A 546 -15.54 -1.70 -28.75
CA ALA A 546 -14.85 -2.57 -27.80
C ALA A 546 -13.59 -1.91 -27.21
N PHE A 547 -12.85 -1.17 -28.03
CA PHE A 547 -11.66 -0.44 -27.60
C PHE A 547 -12.01 0.76 -26.69
N ALA A 548 -13.03 1.55 -27.04
CA ALA A 548 -13.51 2.64 -26.20
C ALA A 548 -14.05 2.13 -24.85
N ASP A 549 -14.72 0.97 -24.83
CA ASP A 549 -15.17 0.34 -23.58
C ASP A 549 -13.99 -0.11 -22.71
N TYR A 550 -12.93 -0.66 -23.32
CA TYR A 550 -11.72 -1.03 -22.61
C TYR A 550 -10.98 0.18 -22.03
N VAL A 551 -10.76 1.22 -22.83
CA VAL A 551 -10.04 2.43 -22.39
C VAL A 551 -10.85 3.16 -21.31
N SER A 552 -12.17 3.31 -21.48
CA SER A 552 -13.03 3.91 -20.45
C SER A 552 -13.02 3.11 -19.14
N GLU A 553 -12.95 1.78 -19.19
CA GLU A 553 -12.77 0.94 -18.00
C GLU A 553 -11.43 1.23 -17.31
N GLN A 554 -10.32 1.30 -18.04
CA GLN A 554 -9.01 1.58 -17.45
C GLN A 554 -8.94 2.97 -16.81
N VAL A 555 -9.51 3.98 -17.48
CA VAL A 555 -9.56 5.36 -16.99
C VAL A 555 -10.47 5.49 -15.77
N ALA A 556 -11.67 4.90 -15.81
CA ALA A 556 -12.58 4.88 -14.66
C ALA A 556 -11.94 4.15 -13.47
N TYR A 557 -11.30 3.01 -13.72
CA TYR A 557 -10.57 2.27 -12.69
C TYR A 557 -9.42 3.08 -12.09
N ARG A 558 -8.72 3.89 -12.90
CA ARG A 558 -7.69 4.84 -12.43
C ARG A 558 -8.26 5.89 -11.49
N ILE A 559 -9.29 6.61 -11.92
CA ILE A 559 -9.93 7.68 -11.15
C ILE A 559 -10.56 7.14 -9.86
N CYS A 560 -11.13 5.94 -9.89
CA CYS A 560 -11.84 5.39 -8.74
C CYS A 560 -10.94 4.60 -7.77
N HIS A 561 -9.93 3.88 -8.27
CA HIS A 561 -9.19 2.89 -7.47
C HIS A 561 -7.66 2.94 -7.59
N LYS A 562 -7.12 3.28 -8.76
CA LYS A 562 -5.71 3.04 -9.08
C LYS A 562 -4.86 4.32 -9.05
N SER A 563 -4.93 5.14 -7.99
CA SER A 563 -3.96 6.22 -7.72
C SER A 563 -4.08 6.78 -6.30
N LYS A 564 -3.13 7.64 -5.89
CA LYS A 564 -3.25 8.41 -4.63
C LYS A 564 -4.36 9.47 -4.69
N GLN A 565 -4.84 9.81 -5.89
CA GLN A 565 -5.95 10.72 -6.13
C GLN A 565 -7.25 9.96 -6.40
N ALA A 566 -7.23 8.63 -6.25
CA ALA A 566 -8.38 7.80 -6.49
C ALA A 566 -9.49 8.16 -5.52
N PHE A 567 -10.71 8.34 -6.02
CA PHE A 567 -11.84 8.76 -5.20
C PHE A 567 -12.12 7.79 -4.05
N ASP A 568 -11.99 6.48 -4.27
CA ASP A 568 -12.19 5.52 -3.17
C ASP A 568 -11.12 5.69 -2.07
N TYR A 569 -9.87 5.95 -2.45
CA TYR A 569 -8.78 6.23 -1.51
C TYR A 569 -9.02 7.53 -0.73
N ILE A 570 -9.49 8.58 -1.41
CA ILE A 570 -9.84 9.87 -0.81
C ILE A 570 -10.99 9.70 0.19
N LEU A 571 -12.09 9.06 -0.21
CA LEU A 571 -13.23 8.79 0.68
C LEU A 571 -12.86 7.92 1.87
N SER A 572 -11.96 6.95 1.68
CA SER A 572 -11.43 6.14 2.78
C SER A 572 -10.77 7.01 3.84
N ASN A 573 -9.83 7.86 3.41
CA ASN A 573 -9.02 8.67 4.31
C ASN A 573 -9.81 9.77 5.00
N TRP A 574 -10.77 10.38 4.31
CA TRP A 574 -11.48 11.56 4.81
C TRP A 574 -12.80 11.24 5.52
N LEU A 575 -13.44 10.10 5.26
CA LEU A 575 -14.76 9.78 5.82
C LEU A 575 -14.87 8.37 6.43
N ARG A 576 -14.41 7.31 5.75
CA ARG A 576 -14.70 5.91 6.19
C ARG A 576 -13.92 5.46 7.42
N HIS A 577 -12.72 6.00 7.67
CA HIS A 577 -11.90 5.63 8.83
C HIS A 577 -12.35 6.29 10.15
N GLY A 578 -13.60 6.02 10.56
CA GLY A 578 -14.12 6.36 11.89
C GLY A 578 -14.54 7.82 12.09
N TRP A 579 -14.36 8.68 11.09
CA TRP A 579 -14.74 10.09 11.14
C TRP A 579 -16.23 10.27 11.45
N LEU A 580 -17.10 9.49 10.80
CA LEU A 580 -18.54 9.61 10.96
C LEU A 580 -19.08 8.95 12.24
N TYR A 581 -18.39 7.93 12.77
CA TYR A 581 -18.83 7.18 13.95
C TYR A 581 -18.45 7.86 15.27
N ARG A 582 -17.24 8.44 15.37
CA ARG A 582 -16.72 8.98 16.64
C ARG A 582 -17.60 10.03 17.31
N PRO A 583 -18.19 10.99 16.58
CA PRO A 583 -19.07 11.96 17.23
C PRO A 583 -20.30 11.28 17.88
N ILE A 584 -20.77 10.16 17.31
CA ILE A 584 -21.87 9.36 17.86
C ILE A 584 -21.39 8.63 19.11
N GLU A 585 -20.24 7.94 19.04
CA GLU A 585 -19.60 7.25 20.17
C GLU A 585 -19.36 8.20 21.34
N ASN A 586 -18.74 9.36 21.10
CA ASN A 586 -18.46 10.37 22.11
C ASN A 586 -19.73 10.88 22.78
N THR A 587 -20.79 11.13 22.01
CA THR A 587 -22.08 11.55 22.55
C THR A 587 -22.64 10.49 23.51
N VAL A 588 -22.55 9.20 23.15
CA VAL A 588 -22.98 8.10 24.02
C VAL A 588 -22.10 7.99 25.27
N LEU A 589 -20.79 8.03 25.13
CA LEU A 589 -19.85 7.90 26.25
C LEU A 589 -19.98 9.05 27.25
N GLU A 590 -20.07 10.29 26.78
CA GLU A 590 -20.32 11.45 27.64
C GLU A 590 -21.64 11.32 28.39
N PHE A 591 -22.68 10.87 27.70
CA PHE A 591 -23.98 10.66 28.32
C PHE A 591 -23.94 9.54 29.37
N THR A 592 -23.31 8.40 29.07
CA THR A 592 -23.14 7.28 30.02
C THR A 592 -22.34 7.70 31.24
N SER A 593 -21.30 8.52 31.07
CA SER A 593 -20.48 9.01 32.18
C SER A 593 -21.28 9.86 33.19
N LYS A 594 -22.23 10.66 32.69
CA LYS A 594 -23.12 11.50 33.49
C LYS A 594 -24.30 10.72 34.06
N ASN A 595 -24.68 9.61 33.42
CA ASN A 595 -25.83 8.80 33.79
C ASN A 595 -25.47 7.30 33.83
N PRO A 596 -24.70 6.84 34.84
CA PRO A 596 -24.31 5.43 34.96
C PRO A 596 -25.55 4.53 35.09
N GLY A 597 -25.56 3.40 34.36
CA GLY A 597 -26.65 2.43 34.40
C GLY A 597 -27.91 2.80 33.59
N PHE A 598 -27.86 3.89 32.81
CA PHE A 598 -28.97 4.29 31.93
C PHE A 598 -29.22 3.30 30.78
N PHE A 599 -28.16 2.65 30.29
CA PHE A 599 -28.21 1.65 29.24
C PHE A 599 -28.19 0.24 29.82
N LYS A 600 -28.90 -0.71 29.18
CA LYS A 600 -28.85 -2.14 29.54
C LYS A 600 -27.45 -2.71 29.37
N ASP A 601 -26.81 -2.42 28.24
CA ASP A 601 -25.42 -2.77 27.94
C ASP A 601 -24.82 -1.72 26.99
N ASN A 602 -23.87 -0.93 27.51
CA ASN A 602 -23.23 0.14 26.74
C ASN A 602 -22.33 -0.41 25.61
N ARG A 603 -21.75 -1.61 25.77
CA ARG A 603 -20.85 -2.19 24.77
C ARG A 603 -21.63 -2.67 23.56
N ILE A 604 -22.75 -3.36 23.80
CA ILE A 604 -23.64 -3.82 22.71
C ILE A 604 -24.23 -2.62 21.97
N PHE A 605 -24.64 -1.58 22.69
CA PHE A 605 -25.17 -0.37 22.07
C PHE A 605 -24.16 0.30 21.14
N LEU A 606 -22.93 0.52 21.61
CA LEU A 606 -21.85 1.10 20.81
C LEU A 606 -21.48 0.22 19.61
N ALA A 607 -21.40 -1.10 19.78
CA ALA A 607 -21.12 -2.03 18.70
C ALA A 607 -22.19 -1.99 17.60
N ASN A 608 -23.48 -1.92 17.96
CA ASN A 608 -24.57 -1.83 16.99
C ASN A 608 -24.54 -0.51 16.22
N LEU A 609 -24.24 0.61 16.90
CA LEU A 609 -24.05 1.89 16.24
C LEU A 609 -22.86 1.87 15.27
N GLU A 610 -21.77 1.19 15.64
CA GLU A 610 -20.59 1.03 14.79
C GLU A 610 -20.95 0.24 13.52
N GLN A 611 -21.71 -0.85 13.66
CA GLN A 611 -22.20 -1.64 12.53
C GLN A 611 -23.09 -0.84 11.59
N THR A 612 -24.00 0.00 12.10
CA THR A 612 -24.80 0.91 11.25
C THR A 612 -23.90 1.84 10.42
N VAL A 613 -22.85 2.41 11.01
CA VAL A 613 -21.93 3.30 10.27
C VAL A 613 -21.05 2.51 9.29
N ILE A 614 -20.61 1.30 9.64
CA ILE A 614 -19.87 0.41 8.73
C ILE A 614 -20.72 0.05 7.51
N ALA A 615 -22.00 -0.31 7.72
CA ALA A 615 -22.93 -0.62 6.64
C ALA A 615 -23.12 0.59 5.71
N PHE A 616 -23.38 1.77 6.27
CA PHE A 616 -23.45 3.01 5.48
C PHE A 616 -22.17 3.27 4.67
N ASN A 617 -20.99 3.10 5.28
CA ASN A 617 -19.72 3.28 4.59
C ASN A 617 -19.55 2.30 3.42
N ALA A 618 -19.99 1.06 3.59
CA ALA A 618 -19.91 0.02 2.57
C ALA A 618 -20.88 0.30 1.40
N ASP A 619 -22.07 0.83 1.68
CA ASP A 619 -23.13 1.00 0.70
C ASP A 619 -23.10 2.36 -0.01
N ALA A 620 -22.93 3.45 0.73
CA ALA A 620 -23.04 4.81 0.22
C ALA A 620 -21.69 5.47 -0.12
N LEU A 621 -20.60 5.06 0.55
CA LEU A 621 -19.29 5.73 0.42
C LEU A 621 -18.19 4.87 -0.18
N THR A 622 -18.40 3.56 -0.38
CA THR A 622 -17.41 2.67 -1.00
C THR A 622 -17.68 2.55 -2.48
N ILE A 623 -16.70 2.93 -3.31
CA ILE A 623 -16.84 2.83 -4.75
C ILE A 623 -16.43 1.40 -5.14
N ARG A 624 -17.28 0.70 -5.89
CA ARG A 624 -17.01 -0.63 -6.46
C ARG A 624 -17.36 -0.60 -7.95
N ARG A 625 -16.83 -1.53 -8.74
CA ARG A 625 -17.11 -1.57 -10.19
C ARG A 625 -18.60 -1.68 -10.56
N ASN A 626 -19.41 -2.23 -9.66
CA ASN A 626 -20.85 -2.39 -9.83
C ASN A 626 -21.69 -1.21 -9.28
N THR A 627 -21.08 -0.21 -8.63
CA THR A 627 -21.84 0.96 -8.15
C THR A 627 -22.36 1.78 -9.32
N LEU A 628 -23.45 2.54 -9.08
CA LEU A 628 -24.03 3.41 -10.09
C LEU A 628 -23.02 4.47 -10.54
N PHE A 629 -22.37 5.14 -9.58
CA PHE A 629 -21.33 6.14 -9.85
C PHE A 629 -20.21 5.62 -10.78
N TYR A 630 -19.66 4.42 -10.53
CA TYR A 630 -18.59 3.87 -11.36
C TYR A 630 -19.06 3.60 -12.79
N ARG A 631 -20.26 3.02 -12.94
CA ARG A 631 -20.85 2.71 -14.24
C ARG A 631 -21.17 3.98 -15.05
N GLU A 632 -21.71 5.01 -14.40
CA GLU A 632 -21.97 6.30 -15.04
C GLU A 632 -20.67 7.01 -15.43
N LEU A 633 -19.67 7.03 -14.54
CA LEU A 633 -18.37 7.62 -14.88
C LEU A 633 -17.73 6.92 -16.08
N LYS A 634 -17.75 5.59 -16.13
CA LYS A 634 -17.27 4.82 -17.29
C LYS A 634 -18.03 5.21 -18.57
N SER A 635 -19.37 5.28 -18.50
CA SER A 635 -20.19 5.68 -19.65
C SER A 635 -19.83 7.08 -20.14
N ASN A 636 -19.70 8.04 -19.23
CA ASN A 636 -19.35 9.41 -19.57
C ASN A 636 -17.92 9.52 -20.16
N ILE A 637 -16.96 8.74 -19.66
CA ILE A 637 -15.62 8.65 -20.27
C ILE A 637 -15.72 8.07 -21.68
N ARG A 638 -16.54 7.03 -21.88
CA ARG A 638 -16.74 6.41 -23.19
C ARG A 638 -17.34 7.39 -24.20
N GLU A 639 -18.32 8.19 -23.78
CA GLU A 639 -18.91 9.27 -24.59
C GLU A 639 -17.87 10.34 -24.93
N TRP A 640 -17.11 10.81 -23.94
CA TRP A 640 -16.01 11.76 -24.13
C TRP A 640 -14.96 11.25 -25.13
N LEU A 641 -14.59 9.97 -25.09
CA LEU A 641 -13.70 9.33 -26.07
C LEU A 641 -14.34 9.28 -27.48
N GLY A 642 -15.66 9.12 -27.57
CA GLY A 642 -16.41 9.18 -28.82
C GLY A 642 -16.37 10.56 -29.48
N GLU A 643 -16.52 11.62 -28.69
CA GLU A 643 -16.45 13.01 -29.16
C GLU A 643 -15.07 13.36 -29.72
N LEU A 644 -14.00 12.97 -29.01
CA LEU A 644 -12.61 13.17 -29.44
C LEU A 644 -12.29 12.52 -30.79
N SER A 645 -12.95 11.41 -31.10
CA SER A 645 -12.69 10.63 -32.32
C SER A 645 -13.58 11.05 -33.50
N SER A 646 -14.51 12.00 -33.29
CA SER A 646 -15.34 12.62 -34.34
C SER A 646 -14.80 13.98 -34.81
N THR A 647 -14.07 14.69 -33.94
CA THR A 647 -13.40 15.94 -34.25
C THR A 647 -12.02 15.65 -34.88
N ARG A 648 -11.95 15.63 -36.22
CA ARG A 648 -10.71 15.43 -37.02
C ARG A 648 -9.57 16.44 -36.78
N VAL A 649 -9.62 17.26 -35.74
CA VAL A 649 -8.62 18.27 -35.41
C VAL A 649 -7.82 17.78 -34.19
N VAL A 650 -6.71 17.10 -34.48
CA VAL A 650 -5.69 16.73 -33.50
C VAL A 650 -5.02 18.00 -33.02
N SER A 651 -5.54 18.60 -31.94
CA SER A 651 -4.66 19.35 -31.05
C SER A 651 -3.84 18.32 -30.25
N ASN A 652 -2.53 18.55 -30.09
CA ASN A 652 -1.62 17.66 -29.37
C ASN A 652 -1.89 17.52 -27.85
N SER A 653 -3.03 18.03 -27.36
CA SER A 653 -3.42 18.02 -25.95
C SER A 653 -4.84 17.47 -25.80
N LEU A 654 -4.96 16.35 -25.08
CA LEU A 654 -6.27 15.87 -24.63
C LEU A 654 -6.89 16.88 -23.65
N PRO A 655 -8.21 17.16 -23.73
CA PRO A 655 -8.91 18.02 -22.78
C PRO A 655 -9.18 17.27 -21.46
N LEU A 656 -8.11 16.90 -20.76
CA LEU A 656 -8.16 16.13 -19.52
C LEU A 656 -8.83 16.90 -18.38
N GLU A 657 -8.82 18.22 -18.44
CA GLU A 657 -9.52 19.08 -17.50
C GLU A 657 -11.03 18.83 -17.50
N ASP A 658 -11.66 18.72 -18.68
CA ASP A 658 -13.09 18.47 -18.81
C ASP A 658 -13.48 17.12 -18.21
N LEU A 659 -12.66 16.10 -18.48
CA LEU A 659 -12.85 14.78 -17.90
C LEU A 659 -12.69 14.80 -16.37
N ALA A 660 -11.71 15.53 -15.85
CA ALA A 660 -11.51 15.66 -14.41
C ALA A 660 -12.67 16.42 -13.73
N ARG A 661 -13.23 17.45 -14.39
CA ARG A 661 -14.43 18.17 -13.91
C ARG A 661 -15.64 17.24 -13.86
N LEU A 662 -15.88 16.51 -14.95
CA LEU A 662 -16.97 15.55 -15.04
C LEU A 662 -16.90 14.51 -13.92
N ALA A 663 -15.69 14.01 -13.61
CA ALA A 663 -15.47 13.07 -12.52
C ALA A 663 -15.80 13.68 -11.15
N ILE A 664 -15.33 14.91 -10.88
CA ILE A 664 -15.62 15.62 -9.62
C ILE A 664 -17.11 15.93 -9.47
N ASP A 665 -17.79 16.33 -10.54
CA ASP A 665 -19.23 16.63 -10.51
C ASP A 665 -20.05 15.36 -10.27
N GLY A 666 -19.66 14.24 -10.88
CA GLY A 666 -20.23 12.93 -10.59
C GLY A 666 -20.05 12.54 -9.12
N LEU A 667 -18.85 12.72 -8.57
CA LEU A 667 -18.58 12.42 -7.16
C LEU A 667 -19.38 13.35 -6.23
N THR A 668 -19.52 14.62 -6.58
CA THR A 668 -20.31 15.59 -5.82
C THR A 668 -21.78 15.17 -5.75
N ARG A 669 -22.36 14.70 -6.86
CA ARG A 669 -23.74 14.15 -6.89
C ARG A 669 -23.88 12.93 -6.00
N MET A 670 -22.97 11.96 -6.13
CA MET A 670 -22.95 10.76 -5.26
C MET A 670 -22.90 11.13 -3.77
N LEU A 671 -22.16 12.18 -3.41
CA LEU A 671 -22.05 12.65 -2.03
C LEU A 671 -23.32 13.34 -1.52
N VAL A 672 -24.07 14.02 -2.38
CA VAL A 672 -25.39 14.56 -2.03
C VAL A 672 -26.35 13.40 -1.68
N ASP A 673 -26.38 12.35 -2.49
CA ASP A 673 -27.20 11.17 -2.20
C ASP A 673 -26.77 10.50 -0.88
N ALA A 674 -25.47 10.42 -0.63
CA ALA A 674 -24.92 9.91 0.63
C ALA A 674 -25.27 10.80 1.84
N GLN A 675 -25.30 12.13 1.69
CA GLN A 675 -25.76 13.05 2.73
C GLN A 675 -27.23 12.81 3.09
N ASP A 676 -28.07 12.60 2.08
CA ASP A 676 -29.49 12.34 2.29
C ASP A 676 -29.71 11.00 2.96
N ALA A 677 -29.00 9.95 2.53
CA ALA A 677 -29.01 8.64 3.19
C ALA A 677 -28.53 8.72 4.65
N TRP A 678 -27.49 9.50 4.94
CA TRP A 678 -27.00 9.73 6.30
C TRP A 678 -28.05 10.41 7.18
N LYS A 679 -28.66 11.49 6.68
CA LYS A 679 -29.68 12.26 7.40
C LYS A 679 -30.96 11.47 7.66
N THR A 680 -31.30 10.54 6.77
CA THR A 680 -32.56 9.80 6.83
C THR A 680 -32.38 8.42 7.46
N HIS A 681 -31.63 7.53 6.81
CA HIS A 681 -31.54 6.12 7.17
C HIS A 681 -30.66 5.94 8.42
N VAL A 682 -29.43 6.45 8.40
CA VAL A 682 -28.50 6.32 9.54
C VAL A 682 -29.06 7.02 10.77
N ARG A 683 -29.58 8.24 10.62
CA ARG A 683 -30.26 8.94 11.73
C ARG A 683 -31.36 8.10 12.36
N THR A 684 -32.22 7.48 11.54
CA THR A 684 -33.34 6.66 12.02
C THR A 684 -32.83 5.43 12.76
N GLU A 685 -31.81 4.76 12.24
CA GLU A 685 -31.22 3.58 12.88
C GLU A 685 -30.54 3.92 14.21
N VAL A 686 -29.72 4.99 14.26
CA VAL A 686 -29.06 5.44 15.49
C VAL A 686 -30.07 5.75 16.60
N LEU A 687 -31.14 6.47 16.26
CA LEU A 687 -32.20 6.80 17.22
C LEU A 687 -33.03 5.57 17.62
N SER A 688 -33.28 4.66 16.69
CA SER A 688 -33.98 3.40 16.97
C SER A 688 -33.16 2.49 17.89
N GLU A 689 -31.85 2.46 17.72
CA GLU A 689 -30.96 1.65 18.52
C GLU A 689 -30.85 2.17 19.95
N ALA A 690 -30.88 3.49 20.14
CA ALA A 690 -31.03 4.10 21.45
C ALA A 690 -32.35 3.69 22.12
N ALA A 691 -33.46 3.65 21.37
CA ALA A 691 -34.76 3.22 21.88
C ALA A 691 -34.83 1.74 22.28
N ARG A 692 -34.03 0.85 21.65
CA ARG A 692 -33.97 -0.58 22.00
C ARG A 692 -33.12 -0.85 23.26
N ASN A 693 -32.02 -0.12 23.39
CA ASN A 693 -31.03 -0.31 24.46
C ASN A 693 -31.40 0.36 25.79
N VAL A 694 -32.31 1.33 25.76
CA VAL A 694 -32.92 1.92 26.97
C VAL A 694 -34.20 1.14 27.30
N SER A 695 -34.40 0.75 28.56
CA SER A 695 -35.63 0.03 28.96
C SER A 695 -36.86 0.95 28.94
N ARG A 696 -38.05 0.41 28.66
CA ARG A 696 -39.30 1.20 28.66
C ARG A 696 -39.57 1.87 30.01
N SER A 697 -39.19 1.23 31.12
CA SER A 697 -39.31 1.82 32.46
C SER A 697 -38.39 3.02 32.66
N VAL A 698 -37.16 2.98 32.14
CA VAL A 698 -36.22 4.12 32.15
C VAL A 698 -36.70 5.23 31.21
N GLN A 699 -37.24 4.90 30.04
CA GLN A 699 -37.81 5.90 29.11
C GLN A 699 -38.98 6.68 29.73
N GLN A 700 -39.80 6.03 30.56
CA GLN A 700 -40.94 6.67 31.24
C GLN A 700 -40.53 7.43 32.50
N SER A 701 -39.64 6.86 33.31
CA SER A 701 -39.20 7.45 34.59
C SER A 701 -38.14 8.55 34.46
N GLN A 702 -37.34 8.52 33.39
CA GLN A 702 -36.23 9.44 33.12
C GLN A 702 -36.35 10.06 31.72
N SER A 703 -37.56 10.53 31.40
CA SER A 703 -37.92 11.02 30.07
C SER A 703 -37.08 12.20 29.60
N ILE A 704 -36.67 13.10 30.51
CA ILE A 704 -35.83 14.26 30.18
C ILE A 704 -34.44 13.83 29.73
N GLN A 705 -33.79 12.92 30.47
CA GLN A 705 -32.47 12.39 30.13
C GLN A 705 -32.52 11.60 28.82
N TYR A 706 -33.57 10.82 28.60
CA TYR A 706 -33.78 10.11 27.33
C TYR A 706 -33.90 11.09 26.15
N GLN A 707 -34.68 12.18 26.30
CA GLN A 707 -34.79 13.21 25.25
C GLN A 707 -33.46 13.94 25.02
N GLN A 708 -32.66 14.18 26.05
CA GLN A 708 -31.31 14.75 25.92
C GLN A 708 -30.39 13.86 25.10
N LEU A 709 -30.41 12.54 25.31
CA LEU A 709 -29.64 11.58 24.52
C LEU A 709 -30.07 11.61 23.04
N LEU A 710 -31.38 11.51 22.77
CA LEU A 710 -31.89 11.54 21.39
C LEU A 710 -31.54 12.85 20.67
N THR A 711 -31.64 13.98 21.38
CA THR A 711 -31.29 15.29 20.85
C THR A 711 -29.78 15.39 20.57
N GLY A 712 -28.94 14.87 21.45
CA GLY A 712 -27.49 14.82 21.27
C GLY A 712 -27.09 13.98 20.05
N LEU A 713 -27.64 12.77 19.94
CA LEU A 713 -27.39 11.88 18.80
C LEU A 713 -27.86 12.49 17.48
N ALA A 714 -29.06 13.08 17.46
CA ALA A 714 -29.58 13.77 16.29
C ALA A 714 -28.70 14.95 15.87
N ARG A 715 -28.24 15.77 16.84
CA ARG A 715 -27.34 16.91 16.59
C ARG A 715 -26.02 16.44 15.97
N CYS A 716 -25.44 15.37 16.51
CA CYS A 716 -24.23 14.76 16.00
C CYS A 716 -24.38 14.27 14.55
N VAL A 717 -25.47 13.57 14.25
CA VAL A 717 -25.74 13.10 12.88
C VAL A 717 -25.92 14.29 11.91
N ASP A 718 -26.64 15.33 12.33
CA ASP A 718 -26.84 16.55 11.53
C ASP A 718 -25.54 17.36 11.34
N GLU A 719 -24.61 17.27 12.27
CA GLU A 719 -23.28 17.89 12.16
C GLU A 719 -22.39 17.13 11.18
N THR A 720 -22.26 15.82 11.37
CA THR A 720 -21.46 14.93 10.53
C THR A 720 -22.00 14.82 9.10
N GLN A 721 -23.30 15.01 8.88
CA GLN A 721 -23.89 15.12 7.53
C GLN A 721 -23.13 16.13 6.66
N LYS A 722 -22.75 17.28 7.25
CA LYS A 722 -22.10 18.39 6.55
C LYS A 722 -20.68 18.05 6.11
N TRP A 723 -20.09 16.98 6.66
CA TRP A 723 -18.75 16.53 6.34
C TRP A 723 -18.71 15.75 5.03
N ILE A 724 -19.83 15.12 4.66
CA ILE A 724 -20.00 14.30 3.44
C ILE A 724 -20.17 15.23 2.21
N ALA A 725 -19.20 16.09 1.95
CA ALA A 725 -19.21 17.01 0.81
C ALA A 725 -17.80 17.35 0.36
N VAL A 726 -17.66 17.68 -0.92
CA VAL A 726 -16.46 18.31 -1.47
C VAL A 726 -16.39 19.75 -0.98
N ASN A 727 -15.24 20.16 -0.45
CA ASN A 727 -15.03 21.50 0.05
C ASN A 727 -15.04 22.52 -1.10
N ALA A 728 -16.12 23.29 -1.24
CA ALA A 728 -16.21 24.34 -2.22
C ALA A 728 -15.42 25.57 -1.76
N ARG A 729 -14.46 26.02 -2.58
CA ARG A 729 -13.67 27.24 -2.33
C ARG A 729 -14.48 28.53 -2.47
N THR A 730 -15.70 28.46 -2.99
CA THR A 730 -16.53 29.63 -3.29
C THR A 730 -17.18 30.19 -2.02
N GLY A 731 -16.75 31.41 -1.68
CA GLY A 731 -17.04 32.10 -0.42
C GLY A 731 -18.45 32.65 -0.30
N GLU A 732 -18.87 32.77 0.96
CA GLU A 732 -19.65 33.86 1.59
C GLU A 732 -20.00 33.35 3.00
N GLY A 733 -19.45 33.94 4.07
CA GLY A 733 -19.91 33.67 5.45
C GLY A 733 -19.03 32.81 6.37
N GLY A 734 -17.72 32.73 6.15
CA GLY A 734 -16.80 32.21 7.18
C GLY A 734 -16.67 33.19 8.36
N LYS A 735 -16.57 32.70 9.61
CA LYS A 735 -16.28 33.55 10.78
C LYS A 735 -14.92 34.27 10.60
N ASP A 736 -14.77 35.47 11.15
CA ASP A 736 -13.46 36.15 11.13
C ASP A 736 -12.50 35.50 12.13
N PHE A 737 -11.20 35.45 11.81
CA PHE A 737 -10.16 34.89 12.68
C PHE A 737 -9.21 35.98 13.21
N LEU A 738 -8.55 35.69 14.33
CA LEU A 738 -7.49 36.52 14.89
C LEU A 738 -6.13 36.09 14.34
N PHE A 739 -5.36 37.04 13.82
CA PHE A 739 -4.05 36.76 13.21
C PHE A 739 -3.08 36.11 14.20
N ARG A 740 -2.96 36.66 15.42
CA ARG A 740 -2.05 36.12 16.44
C ARG A 740 -2.35 34.65 16.78
N ALA A 741 -3.62 34.29 16.87
CA ALA A 741 -4.04 32.93 17.18
C ALA A 741 -3.69 31.95 16.05
N LEU A 742 -3.89 32.37 14.79
CA LEU A 742 -3.49 31.59 13.61
C LEU A 742 -1.98 31.40 13.55
N THR A 743 -1.21 32.47 13.71
CA THR A 743 0.25 32.39 13.59
C THR A 743 0.87 31.52 14.67
N LYS A 744 0.42 31.67 15.92
CA LYS A 744 0.89 30.78 17.01
C LYS A 744 0.61 29.33 16.68
N PHE A 745 -0.61 29.02 16.25
CA PHE A 745 -1.01 27.69 15.84
C PHE A 745 -0.10 27.11 14.74
N GLU A 746 0.12 27.85 13.65
CA GLU A 746 0.97 27.38 12.56
C GLU A 746 2.43 27.18 13.01
N VAL A 747 3.00 28.13 13.74
CA VAL A 747 4.39 28.03 14.22
C VAL A 747 4.57 26.84 15.18
N GLU A 748 3.64 26.63 16.11
CA GLU A 748 3.68 25.52 17.08
C GLU A 748 3.54 24.16 16.40
N ASN A 749 2.71 24.05 15.36
CA ASN A 749 2.54 22.82 14.56
C ASN A 749 3.69 22.53 13.61
N ILE A 750 4.46 23.56 13.23
CA ILE A 750 5.68 23.37 12.46
C ILE A 750 6.84 22.96 13.40
N ALA A 751 6.89 23.50 14.62
CA ALA A 751 7.95 23.30 15.62
C ALA A 751 7.58 22.30 16.74
N VAL A 752 6.92 21.20 16.40
CA VAL A 752 6.50 20.17 17.37
C VAL A 752 7.72 19.57 18.08
N GLY A 753 7.71 19.60 19.42
CA GLY A 753 8.72 18.97 20.29
C GLY A 753 9.40 19.92 21.29
N ASP A 754 9.47 21.22 21.00
CA ASP A 754 10.20 22.18 21.85
C ASP A 754 9.50 23.56 21.92
N VAL A 755 8.15 23.57 21.89
CA VAL A 755 7.29 24.78 21.87
C VAL A 755 7.65 25.80 22.96
N GLY A 756 8.15 25.35 24.12
CA GLY A 756 8.56 26.23 25.22
C GLY A 756 9.79 27.11 24.95
N ARG A 757 10.49 26.92 23.82
CA ARG A 757 11.70 27.67 23.44
C ARG A 757 11.52 28.59 22.23
N LEU A 758 10.33 28.62 21.63
CA LEU A 758 10.04 29.48 20.48
C LEU A 758 9.75 30.91 20.96
N ASP A 759 10.59 31.84 20.56
CA ASP A 759 10.40 33.27 20.80
C ASP A 759 9.57 33.87 19.66
N ILE A 760 8.27 34.11 19.91
CA ILE A 760 7.32 34.66 18.94
C ILE A 760 6.79 35.99 19.46
N ASN A 761 7.21 37.08 18.80
CA ASN A 761 6.79 38.43 19.12
C ASN A 761 5.79 38.96 18.10
N PHE A 762 4.88 39.84 18.56
CA PHE A 762 3.93 40.53 17.70
C PHE A 762 3.96 42.03 17.99
N GLU A 763 3.99 42.82 16.93
CA GLU A 763 3.89 44.27 16.96
C GLU A 763 2.73 44.70 16.07
N VAL A 764 1.82 45.50 16.61
CA VAL A 764 0.64 45.96 15.87
C VAL A 764 0.66 47.48 15.84
N TYR A 765 0.43 48.05 14.66
CA TYR A 765 0.39 49.47 14.40
C TYR A 765 -0.91 49.79 13.64
N SER A 766 -1.42 51.00 13.84
CA SER A 766 -2.42 51.59 12.95
C SER A 766 -1.68 52.51 11.97
N GLU A 767 -2.11 52.57 10.72
CA GLU A 767 -1.50 53.45 9.71
C GLU A 767 -1.44 54.93 10.18
N ASN A 768 -2.37 55.34 11.05
CA ASN A 768 -2.42 56.70 11.62
C ASN A 768 -1.57 56.89 12.88
N LYS A 769 -0.91 55.85 13.40
CA LYS A 769 -0.12 55.89 14.64
C LYS A 769 1.24 55.25 14.42
N SER A 770 2.29 56.05 14.56
CA SER A 770 3.68 55.56 14.57
C SER A 770 4.04 54.76 15.83
N THR A 771 3.23 54.87 16.89
CA THR A 771 3.46 54.17 18.15
C THR A 771 2.89 52.75 18.11
N ARG A 772 3.72 51.78 18.52
CA ARG A 772 3.29 50.38 18.74
C ARG A 772 2.09 50.33 19.66
N MET A 773 1.08 49.54 19.30
CA MET A 773 -0.11 49.28 20.12
C MET A 773 0.07 47.96 20.89
N PRO A 774 0.57 47.98 22.14
CA PRO A 774 0.82 46.76 22.88
C PRO A 774 -0.48 46.02 23.16
N LYS A 775 -0.43 44.67 23.09
CA LYS A 775 -1.55 43.74 23.36
C LYS A 775 -2.73 43.76 22.38
N TYR A 776 -2.73 44.62 21.37
CA TYR A 776 -3.73 44.57 20.29
C TYR A 776 -3.52 43.34 19.38
N ASP A 777 -4.59 42.93 18.71
CA ASP A 777 -4.60 41.88 17.69
C ASP A 777 -5.34 42.39 16.44
N VAL A 778 -5.29 41.61 15.35
CA VAL A 778 -5.95 41.94 14.08
C VAL A 778 -6.96 40.86 13.75
N LYS A 779 -8.22 41.26 13.58
CA LYS A 779 -9.30 40.42 13.03
C LYS A 779 -9.22 40.45 11.51
N ILE A 780 -9.23 39.29 10.88
CA ILE A 780 -9.21 39.13 9.42
C ILE A 780 -10.43 38.28 9.00
N PRO A 781 -11.16 38.68 7.94
CA PRO A 781 -12.27 37.88 7.42
C PRO A 781 -11.86 36.47 7.04
N GLY A 782 -12.72 35.49 7.34
CA GLY A 782 -12.46 34.06 7.13
C GLY A 782 -12.13 33.68 5.68
N GLN A 783 -12.64 34.43 4.70
CA GLN A 783 -12.34 34.21 3.27
C GLN A 783 -10.85 34.32 2.93
N TYR A 784 -10.07 35.05 3.73
CA TYR A 784 -8.62 35.20 3.55
C TYR A 784 -7.80 34.21 4.37
N LEU A 785 -8.43 33.19 4.97
CA LEU A 785 -7.73 32.24 5.83
C LEU A 785 -6.62 31.50 5.08
N ASP A 786 -6.93 30.92 3.92
CA ASP A 786 -5.99 30.06 3.19
C ASP A 786 -4.76 30.84 2.70
N VAL A 787 -4.96 32.08 2.23
CA VAL A 787 -3.87 32.94 1.77
C VAL A 787 -2.93 33.34 2.90
N ILE A 788 -3.48 33.65 4.08
CA ILE A 788 -2.70 33.99 5.28
C ILE A 788 -1.98 32.76 5.84
N VAL A 789 -2.64 31.61 5.93
CA VAL A 789 -2.01 30.34 6.35
C VAL A 789 -0.84 30.00 5.43
N ARG A 790 -1.03 30.07 4.10
CA ARG A 790 0.03 29.74 3.14
C ARG A 790 1.26 30.62 3.29
N LEU A 791 1.05 31.93 3.48
CA LEU A 791 2.12 32.89 3.68
C LEU A 791 2.90 32.60 4.97
N VAL A 792 2.20 32.42 6.09
CA VAL A 792 2.83 32.12 7.39
C VAL A 792 3.57 30.79 7.34
N ASP A 793 2.93 29.72 6.87
CA ASP A 793 3.49 28.38 6.80
C ASP A 793 4.78 28.33 5.98
N ASN A 794 4.77 28.86 4.75
CA ASN A 794 5.96 28.85 3.89
C ASN A 794 7.09 29.70 4.48
N THR A 795 6.78 30.86 5.06
CA THR A 795 7.79 31.74 5.65
C THR A 795 8.45 31.10 6.86
N VAL A 796 7.65 30.49 7.75
CA VAL A 796 8.13 29.80 8.96
C VAL A 796 8.94 28.56 8.61
N GLN A 797 8.47 27.73 7.67
CA GLN A 797 9.22 26.56 7.21
C GLN A 797 10.56 26.95 6.58
N ASN A 798 10.58 28.00 5.76
CA ASN A 798 11.83 28.49 5.17
C ASN A 798 12.77 29.04 6.23
N ALA A 799 12.26 29.77 7.21
CA ALA A 799 13.05 30.28 8.33
C ALA A 799 13.71 29.13 9.09
N PHE A 800 12.97 28.08 9.46
CA PHE A 800 13.55 26.91 10.15
C PHE A 800 14.61 26.18 9.32
N ARG A 801 14.42 26.07 8.00
CA ARG A 801 15.36 25.39 7.10
C ARG A 801 16.61 26.21 6.79
N ARG A 802 16.51 27.54 6.73
CA ARG A 802 17.55 28.43 6.17
C ARG A 802 18.23 29.33 7.19
N SER A 803 17.64 29.57 8.37
CA SER A 803 18.20 30.47 9.39
C SER A 803 19.49 29.96 10.03
N GLY A 804 19.79 28.67 9.91
CA GLY A 804 20.87 28.01 10.65
C GLY A 804 20.60 27.86 12.15
N MET A 805 19.40 28.23 12.62
CA MET A 805 18.98 28.13 14.03
C MET A 805 17.98 26.97 14.26
N GLY A 806 17.38 26.42 13.20
CA GLY A 806 16.37 25.36 13.32
C GLY A 806 15.22 25.78 14.22
N GLN A 807 14.74 24.90 15.10
CA GLN A 807 13.63 25.17 16.02
C GLN A 807 13.92 26.27 17.07
N ARG A 808 15.15 26.83 17.14
CA ARG A 808 15.49 27.98 17.99
C ARG A 808 15.33 29.33 17.28
N THR A 809 14.77 29.34 16.08
CA THR A 809 14.54 30.57 15.31
C THR A 809 13.54 31.47 16.04
N SER A 810 13.93 32.72 16.31
CA SER A 810 13.05 33.76 16.87
C SER A 810 12.32 34.47 15.74
N PHE A 811 11.02 34.73 15.94
CA PHE A 811 10.13 35.36 14.98
C PHE A 811 9.55 36.66 15.54
N ASN A 812 9.42 37.68 14.67
CA ASN A 812 8.67 38.90 14.97
C ASN A 812 7.68 39.19 13.85
N PHE A 813 6.39 39.24 14.19
CA PHE A 813 5.29 39.51 13.27
C PHE A 813 4.82 40.95 13.47
N VAL A 814 5.03 41.79 12.47
CA VAL A 814 4.65 43.20 12.46
C VAL A 814 3.40 43.38 11.59
N LEU A 815 2.31 43.88 12.16
CA LEU A 815 1.06 44.15 11.46
C LEU A 815 0.78 45.66 11.45
N VAL A 816 0.51 46.21 10.28
CA VAL A 816 0.06 47.60 10.12
C VAL A 816 -1.32 47.58 9.48
N VAL A 817 -2.33 48.03 10.22
CA VAL A 817 -3.73 48.08 9.76
C VAL A 817 -4.02 49.48 9.23
N GLY A 818 -4.24 49.57 7.92
CA GLY A 818 -4.68 50.77 7.21
C GLY A 818 -6.17 50.78 6.90
N ARG A 819 -6.64 51.83 6.22
CA ARG A 819 -8.05 51.92 5.80
C ARG A 819 -8.39 50.99 4.63
N GLU A 820 -7.45 50.84 3.71
CA GLU A 820 -7.66 50.08 2.46
C GLU A 820 -6.82 48.79 2.41
N GLN A 821 -5.80 48.69 3.26
CA GLN A 821 -4.79 47.65 3.19
C GLN A 821 -4.34 47.15 4.56
N LEU A 822 -4.00 45.87 4.62
CA LEU A 822 -3.28 45.23 5.71
C LEU A 822 -1.85 44.96 5.26
N ARG A 823 -0.86 45.54 5.94
CA ARG A 823 0.54 45.20 5.73
C ARG A 823 1.00 44.23 6.81
N LEU A 824 1.45 43.06 6.40
CA LEU A 824 2.03 42.03 7.24
C LEU A 824 3.52 41.89 6.95
N GLU A 825 4.34 42.02 7.97
CA GLU A 825 5.77 41.81 7.90
C GLU A 825 6.19 40.67 8.85
N ILE A 826 6.84 39.65 8.30
CA ILE A 826 7.29 38.46 9.02
C ILE A 826 8.82 38.48 9.08
N LYS A 827 9.37 38.66 10.29
CA LYS A 827 10.81 38.69 10.53
C LYS A 827 11.28 37.43 11.23
N ASN A 828 12.45 36.92 10.86
CA ASN A 828 13.13 35.87 11.60
C ASN A 828 14.62 36.18 11.82
N ARG A 829 15.16 35.76 12.97
CA ARG A 829 16.62 35.81 13.19
C ARG A 829 17.33 34.71 12.41
N PHE A 830 18.61 34.93 12.12
CA PHE A 830 19.48 33.93 11.52
C PHE A 830 20.88 33.93 12.14
N LYS A 831 21.55 32.77 12.11
CA LYS A 831 22.96 32.58 12.48
C LYS A 831 23.88 32.46 11.27
N THR A 832 23.32 32.13 10.11
CA THR A 832 24.02 32.06 8.82
C THR A 832 24.76 33.37 8.49
N GLY A 833 25.81 33.33 7.68
CA GLY A 833 26.52 34.57 7.27
C GLY A 833 25.60 35.54 6.52
N VAL A 834 25.76 36.85 6.76
CA VAL A 834 24.96 37.91 6.11
C VAL A 834 25.06 37.83 4.58
N SER A 835 26.24 37.55 4.04
CA SER A 835 26.45 37.36 2.60
C SER A 835 25.63 36.20 2.03
N THR A 836 25.55 35.07 2.74
CA THR A 836 24.74 33.92 2.34
C THR A 836 23.25 34.24 2.39
N MET A 837 22.81 35.01 3.39
CA MET A 837 21.41 35.46 3.49
C MET A 837 21.06 36.47 2.41
N ARG A 838 21.96 37.39 2.06
CA ARG A 838 21.79 38.35 0.96
C ARG A 838 21.62 37.63 -0.38
N ALA A 839 22.49 36.67 -0.70
CA ALA A 839 22.34 35.83 -1.88
C ALA A 839 21.03 35.01 -1.87
N GLY A 840 20.56 34.58 -0.70
CA GLY A 840 19.27 33.93 -0.53
C GLY A 840 18.08 34.88 -0.78
N LEU A 841 18.20 36.13 -0.34
CA LEU A 841 17.22 37.19 -0.53
C LEU A 841 17.04 37.50 -2.02
N GLU A 842 18.14 37.72 -2.75
CA GLU A 842 18.13 37.95 -4.20
C GLU A 842 17.45 36.79 -4.96
N LYS A 843 17.76 35.54 -4.58
CA LYS A 843 17.11 34.36 -5.16
C LYS A 843 15.61 34.31 -4.87
N LEU A 844 15.20 34.68 -3.66
CA LEU A 844 13.78 34.73 -3.32
C LEU A 844 13.06 35.84 -4.08
N GLN A 845 13.65 37.04 -4.17
CA GLN A 845 13.11 38.15 -4.95
C GLN A 845 12.95 37.76 -6.43
N ALA A 846 13.97 37.15 -7.04
CA ALA A 846 13.89 36.65 -8.40
C ALA A 846 12.80 35.56 -8.58
N SER A 847 12.61 34.70 -7.57
CA SER A 847 11.58 33.66 -7.60
C SER A 847 10.17 34.24 -7.48
N ILE A 848 9.99 35.28 -6.65
CA ILE A 848 8.74 36.04 -6.52
C ILE A 848 8.42 36.71 -7.85
N SER A 849 9.37 37.46 -8.43
CA SER A 849 9.17 38.15 -9.72
C SER A 849 8.83 37.17 -10.84
N ARG A 850 9.54 36.03 -10.91
CA ARG A 850 9.25 34.97 -11.89
C ARG A 850 7.86 34.39 -11.69
N ALA A 851 7.48 34.03 -10.48
CA ALA A 851 6.14 33.50 -10.20
C ALA A 851 5.04 34.53 -10.53
N ALA A 852 5.28 35.81 -10.21
CA ALA A 852 4.34 36.89 -10.51
C ALA A 852 4.21 37.20 -12.00
N SER A 853 5.11 36.72 -12.87
CA SER A 853 5.01 36.86 -14.33
C SER A 853 4.47 35.63 -15.05
N LEU A 854 4.25 34.51 -14.36
CA LEU A 854 3.70 33.29 -14.97
C LEU A 854 2.23 33.47 -15.35
N SER A 855 1.79 32.78 -16.40
CA SER A 855 0.38 32.55 -16.72
C SER A 855 -0.30 31.82 -15.55
N GLU A 856 -1.64 31.86 -15.46
CA GLU A 856 -2.35 31.18 -14.37
C GLU A 856 -2.12 29.66 -14.39
N GLU A 857 -2.09 29.06 -15.58
CA GLU A 857 -1.77 27.65 -15.80
C GLU A 857 -0.33 27.31 -15.37
N ASP A 858 0.66 28.09 -15.80
CA ASP A 858 2.06 27.81 -15.47
C ASP A 858 2.37 28.09 -14.00
N LEU A 859 1.72 29.10 -13.40
CA LEU A 859 1.82 29.38 -11.97
C LEU A 859 1.20 28.25 -11.16
N SER A 860 0.04 27.74 -11.57
CA SER A 860 -0.61 26.57 -10.99
C SER A 860 0.32 25.36 -11.03
N ARG A 861 0.99 25.10 -12.16
CA ARG A 861 2.02 24.04 -12.29
C ARG A 861 3.24 24.29 -11.38
N ALA A 862 3.81 25.50 -11.41
CA ALA A 862 5.00 25.86 -10.66
C ALA A 862 4.79 25.83 -9.13
N SER A 863 3.59 26.19 -8.67
CA SER A 863 3.21 26.10 -7.25
C SER A 863 3.27 24.66 -6.72
N ARG A 864 3.23 23.65 -7.59
CA ARG A 864 3.17 22.23 -7.21
C ARG A 864 4.50 21.49 -7.34
N GLY A 865 5.59 22.18 -7.70
CA GLY A 865 6.94 21.60 -7.72
C GLY A 865 7.45 21.27 -6.31
N GLU A 866 8.21 20.18 -6.16
CA GLU A 866 8.89 19.87 -4.89
C GLU A 866 10.21 20.65 -4.78
N GLY A 867 10.38 21.39 -3.68
CA GLY A 867 11.56 22.23 -3.47
C GLY A 867 11.54 23.51 -4.32
N GLY A 868 11.79 24.67 -3.69
CA GLY A 868 11.89 25.96 -4.41
C GLY A 868 10.56 26.57 -4.90
N SER A 869 9.42 25.89 -4.77
CA SER A 869 8.10 26.36 -5.22
C SER A 869 7.37 27.28 -4.24
N GLY A 870 7.93 27.55 -3.05
CA GLY A 870 7.23 28.29 -1.99
C GLY A 870 6.74 29.68 -2.43
N ALA A 871 7.53 30.40 -3.23
CA ALA A 871 7.12 31.68 -3.80
C ALA A 871 5.94 31.51 -4.77
N ALA A 872 5.99 30.52 -5.67
CA ALA A 872 4.91 30.22 -6.60
C ALA A 872 3.61 29.83 -5.87
N LYS A 873 3.69 29.08 -4.76
CA LYS A 873 2.52 28.76 -3.92
C LYS A 873 1.87 30.00 -3.32
N ILE A 874 2.67 30.91 -2.77
CA ILE A 874 2.16 32.15 -2.19
C ILE A 874 1.49 33.00 -3.29
N ILE A 875 2.18 33.23 -4.39
CA ILE A 875 1.67 34.05 -5.51
C ILE A 875 0.38 33.45 -6.10
N TYR A 876 0.31 32.12 -6.24
CA TYR A 876 -0.90 31.44 -6.68
C TYR A 876 -2.10 31.71 -5.76
N GLU A 877 -1.96 31.48 -4.45
CA GLU A 877 -3.07 31.73 -3.50
C GLU A 877 -3.44 33.22 -3.44
N PHE A 878 -2.49 34.13 -3.64
CA PHE A 878 -2.75 35.57 -3.65
C PHE A 878 -3.59 35.97 -4.87
N ARG A 879 -3.29 35.46 -6.07
CA ARG A 879 -4.10 35.72 -7.27
C ARG A 879 -5.50 35.13 -7.17
N GLN A 880 -5.66 34.00 -6.49
CA GLN A 880 -6.98 33.40 -6.25
C GLN A 880 -7.82 34.20 -5.25
N ALA A 881 -7.18 34.80 -4.25
CA ALA A 881 -7.86 35.57 -3.20
C ALA A 881 -8.08 37.05 -3.57
N PHE A 882 -7.28 37.60 -4.47
CA PHE A 882 -7.26 39.03 -4.80
C PHE A 882 -7.09 39.26 -6.31
N GLU A 883 -7.99 40.04 -6.90
CA GLU A 883 -7.89 40.44 -8.32
C GLU A 883 -6.67 41.33 -8.59
N SER A 884 -6.42 42.32 -7.74
CA SER A 884 -5.27 43.25 -7.85
C SER A 884 -4.93 43.91 -6.50
N GLY A 885 -3.88 44.74 -6.45
CA GLY A 885 -3.58 45.59 -5.29
C GLY A 885 -2.79 44.94 -4.15
N TRP A 886 -2.31 43.70 -4.33
CA TRP A 886 -1.42 43.04 -3.37
C TRP A 886 0.05 43.12 -3.80
N THR A 887 0.97 43.11 -2.84
CA THR A 887 2.43 43.01 -3.11
C THR A 887 3.10 42.08 -2.12
N ILE A 888 4.20 41.45 -2.55
CA ILE A 888 5.13 40.74 -1.66
C ILE A 888 6.56 41.15 -1.98
N ALA A 889 7.32 41.48 -0.94
CA ALA A 889 8.69 41.95 -1.03
C ALA A 889 9.54 41.36 0.10
N VAL A 890 10.85 41.45 -0.04
CA VAL A 890 11.83 41.15 1.01
C VAL A 890 12.62 42.40 1.35
N ASP A 891 12.90 42.62 2.64
CA ASP A 891 13.65 43.80 3.09
C ASP A 891 15.12 43.46 3.37
N GLU A 892 16.01 44.09 2.61
CA GLU A 892 17.46 43.94 2.76
C GLU A 892 18.02 44.70 3.97
N LYS A 893 17.41 45.83 4.36
CA LYS A 893 17.93 46.70 5.43
C LYS A 893 17.97 45.99 6.78
N SER A 894 17.05 45.04 6.98
CA SER A 894 16.97 44.21 8.19
C SER A 894 18.17 43.25 8.36
N LEU A 895 18.90 42.91 7.29
CA LEU A 895 19.96 41.88 7.32
C LEU A 895 21.14 42.27 8.21
N ASP A 896 21.49 43.55 8.25
CA ASP A 896 22.62 44.06 9.05
C ASP A 896 22.34 43.92 10.56
N SER A 897 21.06 43.94 10.93
CA SER A 897 20.59 43.64 12.29
C SER A 897 20.36 42.15 12.55
N LYS A 898 20.83 41.28 11.64
CA LYS A 898 20.63 39.81 11.64
C LYS A 898 19.15 39.38 11.60
N TRP A 899 18.31 40.16 10.93
CA TRP A 899 16.92 39.84 10.67
C TRP A 899 16.69 39.63 9.18
N PHE A 900 15.95 38.58 8.83
CA PHE A 900 15.41 38.38 7.50
C PHE A 900 13.93 38.70 7.52
N SER A 901 13.44 39.51 6.57
CA SER A 901 12.08 40.03 6.57
C SER A 901 11.37 39.80 5.24
N VAL A 902 10.14 39.28 5.32
CA VAL A 902 9.19 39.17 4.21
C VAL A 902 8.01 40.09 4.49
N ILE A 903 7.70 40.99 3.56
CA ILE A 903 6.64 41.99 3.68
C ILE A 903 5.57 41.68 2.64
N ALA A 904 4.33 41.48 3.08
CA ALA A 904 3.16 41.34 2.23
C ALA A 904 2.19 42.50 2.49
N THR A 905 1.74 43.17 1.43
CA THR A 905 0.69 44.21 1.50
C THR A 905 -0.55 43.65 0.82
N LEU A 906 -1.67 43.59 1.54
CA LEU A 906 -2.88 42.90 1.12
C LEU A 906 -4.07 43.87 1.11
N PRO A 907 -4.94 43.89 0.08
CA PRO A 907 -6.10 44.77 0.00
C PRO A 907 -7.27 44.26 0.85
N ILE A 908 -7.04 44.11 2.16
CA ILE A 908 -8.04 43.64 3.13
C ILE A 908 -8.56 44.84 3.93
N SER A 909 -9.46 45.62 3.32
CA SER A 909 -10.09 46.81 3.96
C SER A 909 -10.94 46.47 5.19
N GLN A 910 -11.41 45.23 5.29
CA GLN A 910 -12.24 44.72 6.39
C GLN A 910 -11.41 44.23 7.59
N ALA A 911 -10.08 44.28 7.53
CA ALA A 911 -9.23 43.95 8.66
C ALA A 911 -9.43 44.98 9.78
N SER A 912 -9.63 44.53 11.00
CA SER A 912 -9.94 45.42 12.14
C SER A 912 -9.06 45.15 13.35
N LEU A 913 -8.72 46.22 14.06
CA LEU A 913 -7.96 46.14 15.32
C LEU A 913 -8.87 45.67 16.44
N ILE A 914 -8.43 44.65 17.17
CA ILE A 914 -9.11 44.15 18.37
C ILE A 914 -8.27 44.52 19.59
N ALA A 915 -8.89 45.25 20.52
CA ALA A 915 -8.31 45.54 21.82
C ALA A 915 -8.21 44.26 22.66
N PRO A 916 -7.24 44.16 23.59
CA PRO A 916 -7.18 43.04 24.51
C PRO A 916 -8.51 42.91 25.27
N ARG A 917 -9.05 41.69 25.36
CA ARG A 917 -10.19 41.41 26.25
C ARG A 917 -9.73 41.65 27.68
N SER A 918 -10.45 42.53 28.39
CA SER A 918 -10.26 42.90 29.80
C SER A 918 -10.40 41.71 30.72
#